data_AF-A0A7X7INC9-F1
#
_entry.id   AF-A0A7X7INC9-F1
#
_cell.length_a   1.000
_cell.length_b   1.000
_cell.length_c   1.000
_cell.angle_alpha   90.00
_cell.angle_beta   90.00
_cell.angle_gamma   90.00
#
_symmetry.space_group_name_H-M   'P 1'
#
loop_
_entity.id
_entity.type
_entity.pdbx_description
1 polymer ?
#
loop_
_entity_poly.entity_id
_entity_poly.type
_entity_poly.pdbx_seq_one_letter_code
_entity_poly.pdbx_strand_id
1 'polypeptide(L)'
;MALNRQPQWNIYEAVVLLDAYLEAQRKERPRAHIIKDVSAALRQMALNQGLVIDDVYRNENGISYQLQSMESAFRGEKIYVPATKLFAEVVSVYNQDRSQFDSLLEEAREMIEQHDNKESFLSWASSVLSEKQYKWLDDNILHVEQYARSKGLITGSIYTVSDISTLLSIKKAISKNKLFQIKYRKILHNIYGAFDAYISFCSQQHSRKEATAPVKEETAFTQSDSVIEVRPDISESSEKDGIQRILIEHYQYGFRYDSIREIMRFRQFAEAMGIDLPETDEQLRDTIISSGTVIDDKVFCKSESLPEELRNLVDEAFSTGAETIYYECLLQNKSEWMEEHTITSEGILKEYLRKYLRGCSFAKKFLIKGPKKTEKQAVTEEIKRVWGSSQTENVDSLSERLPYIPLGNIWRVISGNDLFVLSSEGEYLLIDRFVISQDEIEDIVDYVDAICEENGFCSLADVPLGDIEENNYDLSLLAIYNAIYKVALAGKYHLNGKILTKDKPELDAVLLLKQHIKGKTECTFDEVAEKVVELTGGTNRQYAFQALYDEMVRVDKNRFVANNAVSFDVSDIDRVLSTFISDHFVAIRDITTFAMFPLCGQDWNHYLLESFCYKYSRKYSLHVIHFNDKNAGIIAEKDFNKSYPEMLAIELARSDVELKTESVGTYLFNTGYMAKSKYAKLGDIVQRAKEIRKEG
;
A
#
# COMPACT_ATOMS: atom_id res chain seq x y z
N MET A 1 19.58 -37.60 37.79
CA MET A 1 20.01 -36.38 38.50
C MET A 1 21.35 -35.96 37.92
N ALA A 2 21.45 -34.75 37.36
CA ALA A 2 22.72 -34.08 37.11
C ALA A 2 22.83 -32.91 38.09
N LEU A 3 24.04 -32.51 38.48
CA LEU A 3 24.22 -31.42 39.44
C LEU A 3 24.17 -30.06 38.73
N ASN A 4 23.18 -29.23 39.08
CA ASN A 4 23.24 -27.79 38.79
C ASN A 4 24.35 -27.14 39.61
N ARG A 5 25.55 -27.11 39.04
CA ARG A 5 26.67 -26.25 39.46
C ARG A 5 27.20 -25.55 38.23
N GLN A 6 27.23 -24.22 38.25
CA GLN A 6 27.83 -23.45 37.16
C GLN A 6 29.32 -23.83 37.00
N PRO A 7 29.87 -23.76 35.78
CA PRO A 7 31.30 -23.90 35.56
C PRO A 7 32.09 -22.94 36.45
N GLN A 8 33.16 -23.46 37.05
CA GLN A 8 34.10 -22.65 37.82
C GLN A 8 34.70 -21.56 36.91
N TRP A 9 35.02 -20.41 37.49
CA TRP A 9 35.69 -19.34 36.76
C TRP A 9 37.09 -19.79 36.32
N ASN A 10 37.45 -19.51 35.07
CA ASN A 10 38.82 -19.69 34.57
C ASN A 10 39.60 -18.36 34.59
N ILE A 11 40.91 -18.42 34.30
CA ILE A 11 41.80 -17.27 34.38
C ILE A 11 41.44 -16.16 33.36
N TYR A 12 41.06 -16.53 32.14
CA TYR A 12 40.68 -15.58 31.09
C TYR A 12 39.39 -14.82 31.44
N GLU A 13 38.38 -15.53 31.97
CA GLU A 13 37.16 -14.88 32.48
C GLU A 13 37.46 -13.92 33.63
N ALA A 14 38.35 -14.31 34.56
CA ALA A 14 38.72 -13.50 35.71
C ALA A 14 39.55 -12.27 35.33
N VAL A 15 40.38 -12.35 34.28
CA VAL A 15 41.15 -11.24 33.72
C VAL A 15 40.22 -10.22 33.05
N VAL A 16 39.27 -10.67 32.23
CA VAL A 16 38.22 -9.81 31.65
C VAL A 16 37.38 -9.11 32.73
N LEU A 17 37.03 -9.82 33.80
CA LEU A 17 36.31 -9.23 34.94
C LEU A 17 37.13 -8.17 35.71
N LEU A 18 38.47 -8.31 35.75
CA LEU A 18 39.33 -7.30 36.37
C LEU A 18 39.51 -6.06 35.46
N ASP A 19 39.68 -6.22 34.15
CA ASP A 19 39.75 -5.09 33.19
C ASP A 19 38.47 -4.24 33.26
N ALA A 20 37.30 -4.90 33.25
CA ALA A 20 36.00 -4.26 33.43
C ALA A 20 35.80 -3.58 34.80
N TYR A 21 36.34 -4.16 35.89
CA TYR A 21 36.36 -3.50 37.20
C TYR A 21 37.19 -2.20 37.16
N LEU A 22 38.33 -2.21 36.47
CA LEU A 22 39.21 -1.05 36.35
C LEU A 22 38.58 0.06 35.50
N GLU A 23 37.91 -0.28 34.39
CA GLU A 23 37.10 0.68 33.61
C GLU A 23 36.02 1.34 34.50
N ALA A 24 35.30 0.53 35.30
CA ALA A 24 34.27 1.03 36.21
C ALA A 24 34.83 1.97 37.30
N GLN A 25 36.09 1.82 37.72
CA GLN A 25 36.77 2.75 38.64
C GLN A 25 37.18 4.06 37.97
N ARG A 26 37.54 4.04 36.67
CA ARG A 26 37.83 5.26 35.88
C ARG A 26 36.59 6.09 35.60
N LYS A 27 35.39 5.49 35.73
CA LYS A 27 34.06 6.11 35.48
C LYS A 27 33.84 6.56 34.03
N GLU A 28 34.53 5.93 33.09
CA GLU A 28 34.44 6.21 31.66
C GLU A 28 33.05 5.86 31.10
N ARG A 29 32.38 4.85 31.68
CA ARG A 29 31.02 4.41 31.31
C ARG A 29 30.16 4.03 32.53
N PRO A 30 28.82 4.00 32.42
CA PRO A 30 27.95 3.50 33.48
C PRO A 30 28.22 2.03 33.82
N ARG A 31 28.38 1.69 35.12
CA ARG A 31 28.66 0.33 35.62
C ARG A 31 27.67 -0.73 35.12
N ALA A 32 26.43 -0.35 34.81
CA ALA A 32 25.41 -1.24 34.22
C ALA A 32 25.74 -1.68 32.78
N HIS A 33 26.30 -0.79 31.95
CA HIS A 33 26.71 -1.15 30.59
C HIS A 33 27.91 -2.10 30.63
N ILE A 34 28.91 -1.79 31.46
CA ILE A 34 30.09 -2.64 31.69
C ILE A 34 29.69 -4.06 32.14
N ILE A 35 28.70 -4.19 33.03
CA ILE A 35 28.15 -5.49 33.47
C ILE A 35 27.51 -6.27 32.30
N LYS A 36 26.77 -5.58 31.43
CA LYS A 36 26.14 -6.16 30.23
C LYS A 36 27.17 -6.59 29.18
N ASP A 37 28.17 -5.75 28.94
CA ASP A 37 29.22 -6.00 27.95
C ASP A 37 30.08 -7.20 28.37
N VAL A 38 30.44 -7.32 29.65
CA VAL A 38 31.10 -8.53 30.21
C VAL A 38 30.18 -9.76 30.15
N SER A 39 28.88 -9.61 30.46
CA SER A 39 27.90 -10.71 30.35
C SER A 39 27.79 -11.22 28.92
N ALA A 40 27.84 -10.35 27.91
CA ALA A 40 27.87 -10.73 26.50
C ALA A 40 29.20 -11.41 26.13
N ALA A 41 30.33 -10.79 26.47
CA ALA A 41 31.67 -11.28 26.14
C ALA A 41 31.94 -12.68 26.69
N LEU A 42 31.66 -12.94 27.99
CA LEU A 42 31.92 -14.25 28.60
C LEU A 42 30.94 -15.34 28.12
N ARG A 43 29.74 -14.97 27.64
CA ARG A 43 28.82 -15.89 26.95
C ARG A 43 29.33 -16.20 25.53
N GLN A 44 29.84 -15.21 24.81
CA GLN A 44 30.43 -15.42 23.48
C GLN A 44 31.69 -16.29 23.55
N MET A 45 32.59 -16.04 24.51
CA MET A 45 33.76 -16.88 24.78
C MET A 45 33.38 -18.35 25.00
N ALA A 46 32.33 -18.60 25.78
CA ALA A 46 31.84 -19.97 26.03
C ALA A 46 31.27 -20.63 24.76
N LEU A 47 30.53 -19.88 23.93
CA LEU A 47 30.00 -20.36 22.65
C LEU A 47 31.12 -20.66 21.64
N ASN A 48 32.12 -19.78 21.53
CA ASN A 48 33.30 -19.97 20.68
C ASN A 48 34.11 -21.23 21.09
N GLN A 49 34.12 -21.55 22.39
CA GLN A 49 34.73 -22.76 22.95
C GLN A 49 33.83 -24.02 22.88
N GLY A 50 32.66 -23.93 22.22
CA GLY A 50 31.75 -25.06 22.01
C GLY A 50 30.92 -25.47 23.24
N LEU A 51 30.80 -24.60 24.25
CA LEU A 51 30.00 -24.88 25.45
C LEU A 51 28.51 -24.59 25.21
N VAL A 52 27.65 -25.53 25.58
CA VAL A 52 26.21 -25.31 25.66
C VAL A 52 25.89 -24.55 26.95
N ILE A 53 25.35 -23.34 26.83
CA ILE A 53 25.05 -22.43 27.94
C ILE A 53 23.55 -22.18 28.09
N ASP A 54 23.11 -21.88 29.31
CA ASP A 54 21.73 -21.50 29.65
C ASP A 54 21.63 -19.99 29.98
N ASP A 55 20.43 -19.48 30.27
CA ASP A 55 20.22 -18.06 30.64
C ASP A 55 20.71 -17.69 32.05
N VAL A 56 21.26 -18.66 32.80
CA VAL A 56 21.87 -18.46 34.11
C VAL A 56 23.39 -18.28 33.99
N TYR A 57 24.01 -18.87 32.97
CA TYR A 57 25.44 -18.81 32.72
C TYR A 57 25.93 -17.37 32.49
N ARG A 58 26.76 -16.87 33.42
CA ARG A 58 27.44 -15.56 33.37
C ARG A 58 26.51 -14.37 33.01
N ASN A 59 25.24 -14.44 33.41
CA ASN A 59 24.27 -13.36 33.16
C ASN A 59 24.56 -12.10 34.00
N GLU A 60 23.94 -10.97 33.62
CA GLU A 60 24.19 -9.64 34.22
C GLU A 60 24.12 -9.62 35.76
N ASN A 61 23.16 -10.33 36.35
CA ASN A 61 23.04 -10.44 37.81
C ASN A 61 24.22 -11.21 38.43
N GLY A 62 24.65 -12.29 37.79
CA GLY A 62 25.86 -13.04 38.18
C GLY A 62 27.13 -12.21 38.04
N ILE A 63 27.29 -11.48 36.92
CA ILE A 63 28.44 -10.59 36.71
C ILE A 63 28.46 -9.46 37.73
N SER A 64 27.33 -8.81 38.01
CA SER A 64 27.20 -7.77 39.04
C SER A 64 27.68 -8.24 40.41
N TYR A 65 27.33 -9.47 40.81
CA TYR A 65 27.80 -10.09 42.06
C TYR A 65 29.31 -10.39 42.04
N GLN A 66 29.83 -10.98 40.96
CA GLN A 66 31.25 -11.31 40.86
C GLN A 66 32.13 -10.06 40.78
N LEU A 67 31.64 -8.98 40.18
CA LEU A 67 32.32 -7.67 40.14
C LEU A 67 32.48 -7.06 41.55
N GLN A 68 31.59 -7.39 42.50
CA GLN A 68 31.72 -7.02 43.93
C GLN A 68 32.71 -7.93 44.70
N SER A 69 32.89 -9.17 44.25
CA SER A 69 33.95 -10.06 44.75
C SER A 69 35.33 -9.59 44.25
N MET A 70 35.43 -9.21 42.97
CA MET A 70 36.62 -8.61 42.36
C MET A 70 36.99 -7.29 43.03
N GLU A 71 36.01 -6.44 43.36
CA GLU A 71 36.23 -5.20 44.14
C GLU A 71 36.88 -5.47 45.51
N SER A 72 36.49 -6.55 46.18
CA SER A 72 37.08 -6.96 47.46
C SER A 72 38.43 -7.67 47.29
N ALA A 73 38.68 -8.33 46.16
CA ALA A 73 40.00 -8.87 45.82
C ALA A 73 41.00 -7.73 45.57
N PHE A 74 40.60 -6.72 44.79
CA PHE A 74 41.44 -5.58 44.42
C PHE A 74 41.84 -4.71 45.62
N ARG A 75 40.94 -4.51 46.58
CA ARG A 75 41.21 -3.71 47.78
C ARG A 75 41.94 -4.48 48.89
N GLY A 76 42.08 -5.82 48.78
CA GLY A 76 42.69 -6.66 49.80
C GLY A 76 41.85 -6.87 51.07
N GLU A 77 40.65 -6.32 51.14
CA GLU A 77 39.71 -6.43 52.27
C GLU A 77 38.28 -6.70 51.79
N LYS A 78 37.45 -7.31 52.65
CA LYS A 78 36.06 -7.62 52.32
C LYS A 78 35.18 -6.37 52.38
N ILE A 79 34.72 -5.89 51.23
CA ILE A 79 33.73 -4.80 51.15
C ILE A 79 32.30 -5.33 51.31
N TYR A 80 31.91 -6.31 50.50
CA TYR A 80 30.54 -6.87 50.53
C TYR A 80 30.54 -8.37 50.25
N VAL A 81 30.91 -8.77 49.02
CA VAL A 81 31.16 -10.17 48.63
C VAL A 81 32.62 -10.51 48.93
N PRO A 82 32.95 -11.64 49.59
CA PRO A 82 34.35 -12.03 49.79
C PRO A 82 35.06 -12.32 48.46
N ALA A 83 36.36 -12.05 48.40
CA ALA A 83 37.21 -12.38 47.27
C ALA A 83 37.31 -13.90 47.05
N THR A 84 37.37 -14.34 45.79
CA THR A 84 37.80 -15.71 45.46
C THR A 84 39.32 -15.80 45.41
N LYS A 85 39.89 -17.01 45.53
CA LYS A 85 41.34 -17.22 45.36
C LYS A 85 41.81 -16.77 43.98
N LEU A 86 41.13 -17.21 42.93
CA LEU A 86 41.42 -16.84 41.55
C LEU A 86 41.41 -15.32 41.31
N PHE A 87 40.47 -14.59 41.92
CA PHE A 87 40.43 -13.13 41.78
C PHE A 87 41.58 -12.46 42.53
N ALA A 88 41.97 -12.97 43.71
CA ALA A 88 43.16 -12.50 44.41
C ALA A 88 44.46 -12.84 43.65
N GLU A 89 44.52 -14.01 42.99
CA GLU A 89 45.63 -14.43 42.13
C GLU A 89 45.76 -13.53 40.89
N VAL A 90 44.67 -13.26 40.17
CA VAL A 90 44.66 -12.35 39.01
C VAL A 90 44.96 -10.89 39.40
N VAL A 91 44.49 -10.43 40.57
CA VAL A 91 44.90 -9.14 41.15
C VAL A 91 46.38 -9.13 41.54
N SER A 92 46.93 -10.27 41.99
CA SER A 92 48.38 -10.39 42.27
C SER A 92 49.20 -10.28 40.99
N VAL A 93 48.79 -10.96 39.91
CA VAL A 93 49.42 -10.85 38.58
C VAL A 93 49.35 -9.39 38.10
N TYR A 94 48.18 -8.76 38.10
CA TYR A 94 48.00 -7.35 37.73
C TYR A 94 48.96 -6.39 38.46
N ASN A 95 49.21 -6.62 39.75
CA ASN A 95 50.07 -5.76 40.58
C ASN A 95 51.56 -6.11 40.54
N GLN A 96 51.95 -7.31 40.11
CA GLN A 96 53.33 -7.82 40.19
C GLN A 96 53.98 -8.05 38.82
N ASP A 97 53.20 -8.51 37.83
CA ASP A 97 53.63 -8.64 36.44
C ASP A 97 52.51 -8.13 35.51
N ARG A 98 52.58 -6.84 35.20
CA ARG A 98 51.65 -6.19 34.28
C ARG A 98 51.70 -6.79 32.87
N SER A 99 52.87 -7.24 32.42
CA SER A 99 53.05 -7.83 31.08
C SER A 99 52.32 -9.16 30.96
N GLN A 100 52.39 -9.98 32.02
CA GLN A 100 51.63 -11.23 32.08
C GLN A 100 50.11 -10.98 32.11
N PHE A 101 49.65 -9.95 32.84
CA PHE A 101 48.23 -9.57 32.82
C PHE A 101 47.77 -9.13 31.42
N ASP A 102 48.54 -8.28 30.74
CA ASP A 102 48.19 -7.78 29.41
C ASP A 102 48.18 -8.91 28.36
N SER A 103 49.10 -9.88 28.43
CA SER A 103 49.09 -11.08 27.57
C SER A 103 47.83 -11.92 27.76
N LEU A 104 47.47 -12.22 29.02
CA LEU A 104 46.27 -13.01 29.34
C LEU A 104 44.97 -12.30 28.95
N LEU A 105 44.96 -10.97 28.94
CA LEU A 105 43.83 -10.15 28.52
C LEU A 105 43.64 -10.16 27.00
N GLU A 106 44.73 -10.15 26.23
CA GLU A 106 44.64 -10.25 24.77
C GLU A 106 44.28 -11.67 24.31
N GLU A 107 44.86 -12.72 24.92
CA GLU A 107 44.40 -14.11 24.74
C GLU A 107 42.90 -14.26 25.04
N ALA A 108 42.40 -13.61 26.09
CA ALA A 108 40.97 -13.63 26.41
C ALA A 108 40.11 -12.90 25.36
N ARG A 109 40.62 -11.85 24.71
CA ARG A 109 39.93 -11.11 23.64
C ARG A 109 39.87 -11.91 22.34
N GLU A 110 40.95 -12.57 21.94
CA GLU A 110 40.97 -13.50 20.80
C GLU A 110 39.91 -14.61 20.97
N MET A 111 39.72 -15.12 22.19
CA MET A 111 38.68 -16.12 22.49
C MET A 111 37.24 -15.57 22.44
N ILE A 112 37.03 -14.25 22.46
CA ILE A 112 35.71 -13.60 22.35
C ILE A 112 35.36 -13.28 20.89
N GLU A 113 36.35 -13.00 20.04
CA GLU A 113 36.13 -12.43 18.70
C GLU A 113 35.48 -13.39 17.70
N GLN A 114 34.32 -13.00 17.16
CA GLN A 114 33.55 -13.81 16.22
C GLN A 114 34.07 -13.64 14.79
N HIS A 115 34.74 -14.66 14.28
CA HIS A 115 35.32 -14.67 12.93
C HIS A 115 34.24 -14.81 11.84
N ASP A 116 34.00 -13.74 11.09
CA ASP A 116 33.21 -13.76 9.85
C ASP A 116 34.10 -14.18 8.67
N ASN A 117 33.71 -15.25 7.96
CA ASN A 117 34.49 -15.80 6.86
C ASN A 117 34.20 -15.16 5.50
N LYS A 118 33.27 -14.19 5.39
CA LYS A 118 32.76 -13.68 4.10
C LYS A 118 33.86 -13.25 3.13
N GLU A 119 34.78 -12.38 3.55
CA GLU A 119 35.85 -11.90 2.66
C GLU A 119 36.82 -13.00 2.26
N SER A 120 37.16 -13.90 3.21
CA SER A 120 38.01 -15.07 2.94
C SER A 120 37.36 -16.04 1.96
N PHE A 121 36.04 -16.24 2.08
CA PHE A 121 35.26 -17.07 1.18
C PHE A 121 35.16 -16.46 -0.22
N LEU A 122 34.79 -15.18 -0.35
CA LEU A 122 34.69 -14.51 -1.65
C LEU A 122 36.05 -14.46 -2.36
N SER A 123 37.13 -14.18 -1.63
CA SER A 123 38.50 -14.26 -2.15
C SER A 123 38.82 -15.67 -2.68
N TRP A 124 38.58 -16.73 -1.90
CA TRP A 124 38.76 -18.11 -2.35
C TRP A 124 37.86 -18.46 -3.55
N ALA A 125 36.60 -18.03 -3.55
CA ALA A 125 35.63 -18.40 -4.57
C ALA A 125 35.89 -17.71 -5.91
N SER A 126 36.35 -16.46 -5.89
CA SER A 126 36.87 -15.77 -7.09
C SER A 126 38.02 -16.54 -7.75
N SER A 127 38.71 -17.37 -6.95
CA SER A 127 39.89 -18.14 -7.33
C SER A 127 39.57 -19.58 -7.79
N VAL A 128 38.33 -20.06 -7.64
CA VAL A 128 37.93 -21.47 -7.92
C VAL A 128 36.69 -21.59 -8.81
N LEU A 129 35.78 -20.61 -8.78
CA LEU A 129 34.53 -20.65 -9.55
C LEU A 129 34.68 -19.95 -10.91
N SER A 130 33.81 -20.32 -11.87
CA SER A 130 33.70 -19.57 -13.11
C SER A 130 33.09 -18.18 -12.88
N GLU A 131 33.39 -17.21 -13.75
CA GLU A 131 32.90 -15.83 -13.63
C GLU A 131 31.37 -15.74 -13.49
N LYS A 132 30.63 -16.57 -14.26
CA LYS A 132 29.16 -16.67 -14.18
C LYS A 132 28.66 -17.19 -12.82
N GLN A 133 29.40 -18.09 -12.17
CA GLN A 133 29.07 -18.58 -10.83
C GLN A 133 29.48 -17.58 -9.75
N TYR A 134 30.61 -16.90 -9.91
CA TYR A 134 31.10 -15.91 -8.96
C TYR A 134 30.24 -14.65 -8.92
N LYS A 135 29.77 -14.15 -10.08
CA LYS A 135 28.93 -12.94 -10.19
C LYS A 135 27.73 -12.93 -9.24
N TRP A 136 27.06 -14.07 -9.09
CA TRP A 136 25.83 -14.21 -8.32
C TRP A 136 26.03 -14.93 -6.97
N LEU A 137 27.27 -15.13 -6.53
CA LEU A 137 27.59 -16.04 -5.44
C LEU A 137 27.00 -15.59 -4.09
N ASP A 138 27.13 -14.30 -3.77
CA ASP A 138 26.68 -13.74 -2.50
C ASP A 138 25.15 -13.73 -2.40
N ASP A 139 24.44 -13.40 -3.48
CA ASP A 139 22.96 -13.45 -3.53
C ASP A 139 22.41 -14.86 -3.36
N ASN A 140 23.03 -15.85 -4.03
CA ASN A 140 22.65 -17.26 -3.89
C ASN A 140 22.84 -17.77 -2.45
N ILE A 141 23.88 -17.29 -1.73
CA ILE A 141 24.09 -17.62 -0.32
C ILE A 141 23.17 -16.80 0.60
N LEU A 142 22.86 -15.56 0.26
CA LEU A 142 21.92 -14.70 0.99
C LEU A 142 20.52 -15.32 1.03
N HIS A 143 20.05 -15.98 -0.04
CA HIS A 143 18.80 -16.74 -0.02
C HIS A 143 18.83 -17.91 1.00
N VAL A 144 19.97 -18.60 1.14
CA VAL A 144 20.17 -19.66 2.13
C VAL A 144 20.21 -19.07 3.55
N GLU A 145 20.88 -17.95 3.75
CA GLU A 145 20.94 -17.24 5.04
C GLU A 145 19.54 -16.76 5.48
N GLN A 146 18.81 -16.10 4.58
CA GLN A 146 17.44 -15.62 4.82
C GLN A 146 16.52 -16.78 5.22
N TYR A 147 16.56 -17.91 4.50
CA TYR A 147 15.81 -19.10 4.88
C TYR A 147 16.22 -19.65 6.25
N ALA A 148 17.53 -19.81 6.49
CA ALA A 148 18.04 -20.39 7.74
C ALA A 148 17.68 -19.52 8.96
N ARG A 149 17.78 -18.18 8.85
CA ARG A 149 17.29 -17.24 9.86
C ARG A 149 15.77 -17.35 10.06
N SER A 150 14.98 -17.36 8.98
CA SER A 150 13.51 -17.43 9.03
C SER A 150 12.96 -18.69 9.74
N LYS A 151 13.75 -19.77 9.77
CA LYS A 151 13.43 -21.03 10.44
C LYS A 151 14.21 -21.27 11.74
N GLY A 152 14.90 -20.24 12.26
CA GLY A 152 15.63 -20.30 13.53
C GLY A 152 16.83 -21.25 13.54
N LEU A 153 17.36 -21.62 12.37
CA LEU A 153 18.51 -22.52 12.23
C LEU A 153 19.85 -21.81 12.50
N ILE A 154 19.89 -20.49 12.29
CA ILE A 154 21.02 -19.60 12.60
C ILE A 154 20.48 -18.27 13.13
N THR A 155 21.26 -17.57 13.95
CA THR A 155 20.91 -16.25 14.52
C THR A 155 21.69 -15.09 13.90
N GLY A 156 22.88 -15.35 13.36
CA GLY A 156 23.77 -14.36 12.73
C GLY A 156 23.89 -14.52 11.20
N SER A 157 24.99 -14.07 10.61
CA SER A 157 25.30 -14.39 9.21
C SER A 157 25.69 -15.86 9.05
N ILE A 158 25.37 -16.44 7.89
CA ILE A 158 25.79 -17.80 7.54
C ILE A 158 27.32 -17.91 7.41
N TYR A 159 28.00 -16.80 7.13
CA TYR A 159 29.46 -16.73 7.04
C TYR A 159 30.18 -16.83 8.41
N THR A 160 29.46 -16.71 9.53
CA THR A 160 29.99 -17.04 10.87
C THR A 160 29.73 -18.49 11.28
N VAL A 161 29.09 -19.30 10.42
CA VAL A 161 28.82 -20.72 10.65
C VAL A 161 29.81 -21.57 9.86
N SER A 162 30.80 -22.13 10.55
CA SER A 162 31.83 -23.02 9.98
C SER A 162 31.56 -24.52 10.23
N ASP A 163 30.63 -24.87 11.12
CA ASP A 163 30.27 -26.27 11.40
C ASP A 163 29.56 -26.94 10.21
N ILE A 164 30.24 -27.91 9.61
CA ILE A 164 29.76 -28.71 8.49
C ILE A 164 28.45 -29.46 8.83
N SER A 165 28.25 -29.88 10.09
CA SER A 165 27.02 -30.58 10.50
C SER A 165 25.80 -29.66 10.42
N THR A 166 25.92 -28.42 10.91
CA THR A 166 24.91 -27.37 10.82
C THR A 166 24.65 -26.96 9.36
N LEU A 167 25.71 -26.74 8.56
CA LEU A 167 25.55 -26.37 7.15
C LEU A 167 24.85 -27.48 6.33
N LEU A 168 25.22 -28.75 6.52
CA LEU A 168 24.52 -29.89 5.90
C LEU A 168 23.07 -30.02 6.39
N SER A 169 22.79 -29.66 7.64
CA SER A 169 21.43 -29.62 8.18
C SER A 169 20.58 -28.52 7.55
N ILE A 170 21.14 -27.34 7.29
CA ILE A 170 20.50 -26.26 6.51
C ILE A 170 20.23 -26.72 5.08
N LYS A 171 21.21 -27.34 4.40
CA LYS A 171 21.02 -27.90 3.03
C LYS A 171 19.90 -28.94 3.00
N LYS A 172 19.81 -29.79 4.03
CA LYS A 172 18.77 -30.81 4.21
C LYS A 172 17.39 -30.24 4.55
N ALA A 173 17.33 -29.10 5.23
CA ALA A 173 16.09 -28.37 5.47
C ALA A 173 15.55 -27.73 4.18
N ILE A 174 16.43 -27.08 3.41
CA ILE A 174 16.10 -26.46 2.12
C ILE A 174 15.64 -27.51 1.08
N SER A 175 16.38 -28.61 0.95
CA SER A 175 16.03 -29.73 0.06
C SER A 175 14.79 -30.54 0.47
N LYS A 176 14.12 -30.17 1.57
CA LYS A 176 12.80 -30.67 1.97
C LYS A 176 11.69 -29.62 1.93
N ASN A 177 12.02 -28.34 1.72
CA ASN A 177 11.05 -27.27 1.75
C ASN A 177 10.48 -27.01 0.35
N LYS A 178 9.22 -27.41 0.13
CA LYS A 178 8.52 -27.19 -1.14
C LYS A 178 8.48 -25.71 -1.56
N LEU A 179 8.18 -24.81 -0.62
CA LEU A 179 8.07 -23.37 -0.90
C LEU A 179 9.39 -22.77 -1.37
N PHE A 180 10.52 -23.17 -0.77
CA PHE A 180 11.85 -22.78 -1.24
C PHE A 180 12.14 -23.34 -2.64
N GLN A 181 11.81 -24.62 -2.88
CA GLN A 181 12.03 -25.26 -4.19
C GLN A 181 11.17 -24.66 -5.31
N ILE A 182 9.96 -24.18 -5.00
CA ILE A 182 9.12 -23.43 -5.94
C ILE A 182 9.68 -22.02 -6.13
N LYS A 183 9.88 -21.26 -5.04
CA LYS A 183 10.33 -19.85 -5.08
C LYS A 183 11.63 -19.64 -5.85
N TYR A 184 12.52 -20.62 -5.85
CA TYR A 184 13.81 -20.55 -6.53
C TYR A 184 13.97 -21.55 -7.68
N ARG A 185 12.89 -22.14 -8.21
CA ARG A 185 12.89 -23.29 -9.16
C ARG A 185 13.93 -23.17 -10.27
N LYS A 186 13.98 -22.03 -10.96
CA LYS A 186 14.93 -21.72 -12.06
C LYS A 186 16.41 -21.68 -11.62
N ILE A 187 16.72 -21.08 -10.46
CA ILE A 187 18.09 -20.88 -9.95
C ILE A 187 18.52 -21.90 -8.90
N LEU A 188 17.68 -22.88 -8.56
CA LEU A 188 17.88 -23.82 -7.46
C LEU A 188 19.20 -24.61 -7.57
N HIS A 189 19.64 -24.93 -8.79
CA HIS A 189 20.96 -25.52 -9.05
C HIS A 189 22.12 -24.57 -8.69
N ASN A 190 21.98 -23.27 -8.98
CA ASN A 190 22.97 -22.25 -8.65
C ASN A 190 23.04 -22.02 -7.14
N ILE A 191 21.90 -22.00 -6.44
CA ILE A 191 21.83 -21.90 -4.98
C ILE A 191 22.54 -23.10 -4.33
N TYR A 192 22.23 -24.33 -4.76
CA TYR A 192 22.93 -25.50 -4.24
C TYR A 192 24.42 -25.48 -4.60
N GLY A 193 24.82 -25.06 -5.81
CA GLY A 193 26.22 -24.93 -6.20
C GLY A 193 26.99 -23.89 -5.39
N ALA A 194 26.38 -22.74 -5.10
CA ALA A 194 26.95 -21.69 -4.25
C ALA A 194 27.09 -22.15 -2.79
N PHE A 195 26.07 -22.81 -2.24
CA PHE A 195 26.14 -23.30 -0.87
C PHE A 195 27.04 -24.53 -0.71
N ASP A 196 27.13 -25.40 -1.74
CA ASP A 196 28.13 -26.46 -1.80
C ASP A 196 29.55 -25.90 -1.99
N ALA A 197 29.72 -24.76 -2.67
CA ALA A 197 30.99 -24.05 -2.71
C ALA A 197 31.36 -23.48 -1.32
N TYR A 198 30.40 -22.97 -0.54
CA TYR A 198 30.64 -22.54 0.85
C TYR A 198 30.95 -23.72 1.80
N ILE A 199 30.18 -24.81 1.74
CA ILE A 199 30.48 -26.06 2.48
C ILE A 199 31.85 -26.61 2.08
N SER A 200 32.17 -26.57 0.78
CA SER A 200 33.49 -26.97 0.25
C SER A 200 34.60 -26.02 0.68
N PHE A 201 34.32 -24.74 0.89
CA PHE A 201 35.26 -23.76 1.42
C PHE A 201 35.53 -24.00 2.91
N CYS A 202 34.53 -24.21 3.76
CA CYS A 202 34.76 -24.59 5.17
C CYS A 202 35.55 -25.91 5.25
N SER A 203 35.21 -26.88 4.39
CA SER A 203 35.95 -28.14 4.23
C SER A 203 37.37 -27.94 3.66
N GLN A 204 37.61 -26.85 2.91
CA GLN A 204 38.92 -26.50 2.36
C GLN A 204 39.75 -25.60 3.28
N GLN A 205 39.19 -24.76 4.15
CA GLN A 205 39.97 -24.18 5.25
C GLN A 205 40.54 -25.30 6.15
N HIS A 206 39.81 -26.41 6.32
CA HIS A 206 40.33 -27.63 6.94
C HIS A 206 41.40 -28.39 6.11
N SER A 207 41.50 -28.17 4.78
CA SER A 207 42.29 -29.01 3.86
C SER A 207 43.33 -28.27 2.99
N ARG A 208 43.34 -26.93 2.97
CA ARG A 208 43.92 -26.10 1.91
C ARG A 208 44.07 -24.65 2.41
N LYS A 209 45.22 -24.11 2.84
CA LYS A 209 46.64 -24.52 2.78
C LYS A 209 47.27 -24.75 1.39
N GLU A 210 46.50 -24.96 0.33
CA GLU A 210 47.02 -25.42 -0.99
C GLU A 210 46.33 -24.76 -2.21
N ALA A 211 46.39 -23.42 -2.32
CA ALA A 211 46.37 -22.57 -3.55
C ALA A 211 45.22 -22.61 -4.63
N THR A 212 44.33 -21.61 -4.62
CA THR A 212 44.12 -20.45 -5.58
C THR A 212 44.27 -20.48 -7.15
N ALA A 213 43.30 -19.84 -7.89
CA ALA A 213 43.41 -18.71 -8.92
C ALA A 213 42.95 -18.87 -10.45
N PRO A 214 42.49 -17.77 -11.19
CA PRO A 214 41.28 -17.76 -12.10
C PRO A 214 41.17 -16.82 -13.41
N VAL A 215 39.92 -16.54 -13.93
CA VAL A 215 39.30 -15.45 -14.84
C VAL A 215 39.53 -15.37 -16.42
N LYS A 216 38.87 -14.58 -17.37
CA LYS A 216 37.86 -13.42 -17.43
C LYS A 216 37.16 -13.09 -18.84
N GLU A 217 35.95 -12.44 -18.93
CA GLU A 217 35.31 -11.44 -19.93
C GLU A 217 34.98 -11.77 -21.46
N GLU A 218 34.25 -11.07 -22.43
CA GLU A 218 33.35 -9.85 -22.74
C GLU A 218 32.73 -9.98 -24.24
N THR A 219 31.88 -9.18 -25.01
CA THR A 219 30.63 -8.30 -24.98
C THR A 219 30.03 -7.87 -26.42
N ALA A 220 28.90 -7.08 -26.52
CA ALA A 220 28.31 -6.23 -27.65
C ALA A 220 27.38 -6.84 -28.81
N PHE A 221 26.52 -6.20 -29.69
CA PHE A 221 25.86 -4.85 -29.94
C PHE A 221 24.61 -4.85 -30.96
N THR A 222 24.04 -3.71 -31.45
CA THR A 222 22.70 -3.50 -32.22
C THR A 222 22.75 -2.69 -33.60
N GLN A 223 21.73 -2.13 -34.37
CA GLN A 223 20.26 -1.73 -34.29
C GLN A 223 19.53 -1.26 -35.65
N SER A 224 18.17 -1.00 -35.65
CA SER A 224 17.18 -0.23 -36.57
C SER A 224 16.80 -0.68 -38.04
N ASP A 225 15.85 -0.14 -38.89
CA ASP A 225 15.04 1.15 -39.06
C ASP A 225 13.80 1.11 -40.11
N SER A 226 13.11 2.26 -40.46
CA SER A 226 12.20 2.62 -41.67
C SER A 226 10.62 2.88 -41.61
N VAL A 227 9.94 3.46 -42.67
CA VAL A 227 8.58 4.20 -42.65
C VAL A 227 7.74 4.41 -44.01
N ILE A 228 6.50 5.04 -44.02
CA ILE A 228 5.64 5.74 -45.12
C ILE A 228 4.45 4.96 -45.86
N GLU A 229 3.33 5.41 -46.54
CA GLU A 229 2.24 6.51 -46.64
C GLU A 229 1.13 6.12 -47.75
N VAL A 230 0.01 6.73 -48.31
CA VAL A 230 -0.97 7.93 -48.31
C VAL A 230 -2.17 7.69 -49.37
N ARG A 231 -3.39 8.32 -49.56
CA ARG A 231 -4.48 8.99 -48.72
C ARG A 231 -6.02 9.12 -49.20
N PRO A 232 -6.52 9.85 -50.26
CA PRO A 232 -7.91 10.51 -50.33
C PRO A 232 -8.92 10.09 -51.52
N ASP A 233 -10.08 10.63 -52.02
CA ASP A 233 -11.04 11.86 -52.11
C ASP A 233 -12.50 11.43 -52.70
N ILE A 234 -13.60 12.11 -53.21
CA ILE A 234 -14.58 13.32 -53.10
C ILE A 234 -15.65 13.25 -54.31
N SER A 235 -16.91 13.77 -54.59
CA SER A 235 -18.21 14.47 -54.10
C SER A 235 -19.42 14.22 -55.13
N GLU A 236 -20.58 14.89 -55.49
CA GLU A 236 -21.41 16.16 -55.24
C GLU A 236 -22.87 16.16 -55.96
N SER A 237 -23.79 17.16 -55.75
CA SER A 237 -24.88 17.81 -56.64
C SER A 237 -26.44 17.84 -56.32
N SER A 238 -27.24 18.76 -56.96
CA SER A 238 -28.40 19.54 -56.37
C SER A 238 -29.77 19.73 -57.12
N GLU A 239 -30.85 20.17 -56.42
CA GLU A 239 -32.16 20.70 -56.99
C GLU A 239 -33.13 21.47 -56.02
N LYS A 240 -32.79 21.81 -54.75
CA LYS A 240 -33.81 22.04 -53.67
C LYS A 240 -34.16 23.51 -53.30
N ASP A 241 -33.71 24.49 -54.08
CA ASP A 241 -33.33 25.85 -53.62
C ASP A 241 -34.43 26.84 -53.13
N GLY A 242 -35.67 26.80 -53.62
CA GLY A 242 -36.63 27.91 -53.42
C GLY A 242 -37.07 28.17 -51.96
N ILE A 243 -37.70 27.17 -51.33
CA ILE A 243 -38.15 27.23 -49.92
C ILE A 243 -36.95 27.23 -48.96
N GLN A 244 -35.81 26.75 -49.44
CA GLN A 244 -34.52 26.75 -48.77
C GLN A 244 -34.14 28.16 -48.28
N ARG A 245 -34.34 29.17 -49.13
CA ARG A 245 -33.98 30.56 -48.83
C ARG A 245 -34.76 31.17 -47.66
N ILE A 246 -36.08 30.95 -47.56
CA ILE A 246 -36.88 31.48 -46.42
C ILE A 246 -36.41 30.83 -45.10
N LEU A 247 -36.08 29.54 -45.14
CA LEU A 247 -35.57 28.82 -43.96
C LEU A 247 -34.17 29.31 -43.56
N ILE A 248 -33.30 29.68 -44.52
CA ILE A 248 -31.97 30.28 -44.30
C ILE A 248 -32.05 31.71 -43.75
N GLU A 249 -32.90 32.57 -44.34
CA GLU A 249 -32.94 34.00 -44.05
C GLU A 249 -33.72 34.31 -42.74
N HIS A 250 -34.68 33.46 -42.34
CA HIS A 250 -35.58 33.77 -41.21
C HIS A 250 -35.77 32.65 -40.16
N TYR A 251 -35.34 31.41 -40.39
CA TYR A 251 -35.60 30.27 -39.49
C TYR A 251 -34.36 29.41 -39.18
N GLN A 252 -33.19 30.03 -39.08
CA GLN A 252 -31.89 29.39 -38.74
C GLN A 252 -31.99 28.48 -37.51
N TYR A 253 -32.67 28.93 -36.45
CA TYR A 253 -32.90 28.17 -35.21
C TYR A 253 -34.01 27.09 -35.31
N GLY A 254 -34.51 26.77 -36.50
CA GLY A 254 -35.50 25.74 -36.79
C GLY A 254 -36.95 26.19 -36.60
N PHE A 255 -37.76 26.04 -37.65
CA PHE A 255 -39.18 26.41 -37.76
C PHE A 255 -40.10 25.37 -37.10
N ARG A 256 -40.95 25.73 -36.14
CA ARG A 256 -41.91 24.78 -35.55
C ARG A 256 -43.14 24.58 -36.44
N TYR A 257 -43.18 23.47 -37.17
CA TYR A 257 -44.24 23.15 -38.12
C TYR A 257 -45.63 22.97 -37.48
N ASP A 258 -45.69 22.58 -36.21
CA ASP A 258 -46.95 22.45 -35.45
C ASP A 258 -47.46 23.77 -34.84
N SER A 259 -46.80 24.89 -35.09
CA SER A 259 -47.19 26.20 -34.57
C SER A 259 -47.84 27.08 -35.65
N ILE A 260 -49.15 27.30 -35.50
CA ILE A 260 -49.94 28.24 -36.31
C ILE A 260 -49.29 29.64 -36.33
N ARG A 261 -48.70 30.06 -35.19
CA ARG A 261 -48.00 31.35 -35.06
C ARG A 261 -46.62 31.40 -35.72
N GLU A 262 -46.08 30.29 -36.17
CA GLU A 262 -44.86 30.25 -37.01
C GLU A 262 -45.28 30.18 -38.49
N ILE A 263 -46.27 29.37 -38.87
CA ILE A 263 -46.85 29.33 -40.23
C ILE A 263 -47.29 30.73 -40.70
N MET A 264 -48.04 31.47 -39.87
CA MET A 264 -48.47 32.84 -40.19
C MET A 264 -47.30 33.80 -40.43
N ARG A 265 -46.19 33.67 -39.68
CA ARG A 265 -44.98 34.48 -39.89
C ARG A 265 -44.20 34.03 -41.12
N PHE A 266 -44.15 32.73 -41.41
CA PHE A 266 -43.52 32.19 -42.62
C PHE A 266 -44.18 32.73 -43.88
N ARG A 267 -45.51 32.82 -43.91
CA ARG A 267 -46.25 33.49 -45.00
C ARG A 267 -45.93 34.98 -45.10
N GLN A 268 -45.87 35.71 -43.98
CA GLN A 268 -45.50 37.14 -43.96
C GLN A 268 -44.08 37.38 -44.48
N PHE A 269 -43.12 36.50 -44.17
CA PHE A 269 -41.76 36.58 -44.72
C PHE A 269 -41.75 36.30 -46.23
N ALA A 270 -42.45 35.26 -46.69
CA ALA A 270 -42.56 34.96 -48.12
C ALA A 270 -43.23 36.09 -48.94
N GLU A 271 -44.28 36.70 -48.39
CA GLU A 271 -44.94 37.89 -48.95
C GLU A 271 -43.97 39.08 -49.04
N ALA A 272 -43.16 39.32 -48.00
CA ALA A 272 -42.13 40.36 -48.00
C ALA A 272 -40.94 40.07 -48.94
N MET A 273 -40.65 38.79 -49.20
CA MET A 273 -39.58 38.33 -50.10
C MET A 273 -40.02 38.13 -51.56
N GLY A 274 -41.33 38.19 -51.85
CA GLY A 274 -41.90 37.91 -53.16
C GLY A 274 -41.79 36.44 -53.59
N ILE A 275 -41.92 35.50 -52.65
CA ILE A 275 -41.82 34.06 -52.90
C ILE A 275 -43.21 33.41 -52.83
N ASP A 276 -43.66 32.80 -53.92
CA ASP A 276 -44.92 32.07 -53.98
C ASP A 276 -44.89 30.82 -53.08
N LEU A 277 -45.98 30.61 -52.33
CA LEU A 277 -46.16 29.47 -51.41
C LEU A 277 -47.49 28.74 -51.68
N PRO A 278 -47.62 27.44 -51.34
CA PRO A 278 -48.90 26.73 -51.39
C PRO A 278 -50.01 27.43 -50.61
N GLU A 279 -51.21 27.50 -51.20
CA GLU A 279 -52.35 28.24 -50.64
C GLU A 279 -52.81 27.71 -49.28
N THR A 280 -52.81 26.39 -49.08
CA THR A 280 -53.25 25.77 -47.81
C THR A 280 -52.09 25.64 -46.81
N ASP A 281 -52.38 25.81 -45.53
CA ASP A 281 -51.39 25.65 -44.45
C ASP A 281 -50.91 24.19 -44.31
N GLU A 282 -51.72 23.23 -44.74
CA GLU A 282 -51.37 21.80 -44.76
C GLU A 282 -50.34 21.52 -45.86
N GLN A 283 -50.59 21.95 -47.11
CA GLN A 283 -49.61 21.83 -48.20
C GLN A 283 -48.33 22.62 -47.91
N LEU A 284 -48.44 23.82 -47.30
CA LEU A 284 -47.25 24.59 -46.90
C LEU A 284 -46.43 23.85 -45.83
N ARG A 285 -47.08 23.27 -44.81
CA ARG A 285 -46.42 22.45 -43.78
C ARG A 285 -45.69 21.27 -44.39
N ASP A 286 -46.37 20.49 -45.24
CA ASP A 286 -45.80 19.32 -45.92
C ASP A 286 -44.64 19.70 -46.84
N THR A 287 -44.77 20.80 -47.59
CA THR A 287 -43.70 21.24 -48.48
C THR A 287 -42.49 21.74 -47.68
N ILE A 288 -42.68 22.50 -46.60
CA ILE A 288 -41.58 22.91 -45.69
C ILE A 288 -40.89 21.68 -45.09
N ILE A 289 -41.65 20.71 -44.58
CA ILE A 289 -41.12 19.43 -44.07
C ILE A 289 -40.30 18.70 -45.16
N SER A 290 -40.78 18.68 -46.41
CA SER A 290 -40.05 18.10 -47.54
C SER A 290 -38.78 18.89 -47.92
N SER A 291 -38.77 20.20 -47.69
CA SER A 291 -37.67 21.14 -47.98
C SER A 291 -36.64 21.26 -46.85
N GLY A 292 -36.74 20.43 -45.80
CA GLY A 292 -35.88 20.55 -44.63
C GLY A 292 -35.48 19.24 -43.95
N THR A 293 -35.11 19.37 -42.68
CA THR A 293 -34.83 18.26 -41.76
C THR A 293 -35.62 18.45 -40.49
N VAL A 294 -36.50 17.47 -40.19
CA VAL A 294 -37.28 17.45 -38.96
C VAL A 294 -36.43 16.91 -37.80
N ILE A 295 -36.29 17.70 -36.73
CA ILE A 295 -35.63 17.36 -35.46
C ILE A 295 -36.42 18.04 -34.34
N ASP A 296 -36.85 17.29 -33.31
CA ASP A 296 -37.56 17.79 -32.11
C ASP A 296 -38.59 18.90 -32.41
N ASP A 297 -39.63 18.53 -33.15
CA ASP A 297 -40.77 19.36 -33.59
C ASP A 297 -40.42 20.61 -34.43
N LYS A 298 -39.17 20.71 -34.90
CA LYS A 298 -38.68 21.78 -35.79
C LYS A 298 -38.25 21.25 -37.15
N VAL A 299 -38.51 22.04 -38.19
CA VAL A 299 -37.89 21.90 -39.51
C VAL A 299 -36.73 22.88 -39.61
N PHE A 300 -35.52 22.34 -39.75
CA PHE A 300 -34.35 23.10 -40.15
C PHE A 300 -34.21 23.08 -41.67
N CYS A 301 -33.51 24.07 -42.23
CA CYS A 301 -33.28 24.11 -43.66
C CYS A 301 -32.50 22.87 -44.15
N LYS A 302 -32.78 22.41 -45.37
CA LYS A 302 -31.74 21.76 -46.16
C LYS A 302 -30.73 22.84 -46.53
N SER A 303 -29.50 22.80 -46.03
CA SER A 303 -28.42 23.18 -46.97
C SER A 303 -28.19 21.95 -47.85
N GLU A 304 -27.90 22.16 -49.14
CA GLU A 304 -27.55 21.05 -50.02
C GLU A 304 -26.12 20.55 -49.75
N SER A 305 -25.24 21.45 -49.31
CA SER A 305 -23.88 21.12 -48.89
C SER A 305 -23.79 20.56 -47.47
N LEU A 306 -24.68 20.96 -46.53
CA LEU A 306 -24.64 20.50 -45.13
C LEU A 306 -24.55 18.95 -44.96
N PRO A 307 -25.32 18.11 -45.69
CA PRO A 307 -25.16 16.65 -45.64
C PRO A 307 -23.80 16.13 -46.16
N GLU A 308 -23.18 16.87 -47.08
CA GLU A 308 -21.87 16.57 -47.67
C GLU A 308 -20.75 17.05 -46.72
N GLU A 309 -20.80 18.29 -46.25
CA GLU A 309 -19.89 18.88 -45.27
C GLU A 309 -19.87 18.10 -43.95
N LEU A 310 -21.05 17.77 -43.40
CA LEU A 310 -21.16 16.97 -42.18
C LEU A 310 -20.57 15.55 -42.36
N ARG A 311 -20.69 14.98 -43.56
CA ARG A 311 -20.04 13.71 -43.90
C ARG A 311 -18.52 13.92 -43.97
N ASN A 312 -18.06 14.94 -44.69
CA ASN A 312 -16.64 15.26 -44.85
C ASN A 312 -15.95 15.53 -43.51
N LEU A 313 -16.61 16.18 -42.53
CA LEU A 313 -16.10 16.38 -41.17
C LEU A 313 -15.92 15.06 -40.40
N VAL A 314 -16.80 14.07 -40.63
CA VAL A 314 -16.70 12.75 -40.00
C VAL A 314 -15.70 11.86 -40.74
N ASP A 315 -15.64 11.92 -42.06
CA ASP A 315 -14.67 11.17 -42.86
C ASP A 315 -13.25 11.76 -42.72
N GLU A 316 -13.09 13.07 -42.50
CA GLU A 316 -11.86 13.71 -42.03
C GLU A 316 -11.41 13.11 -40.69
N ALA A 317 -12.29 13.11 -39.69
CA ALA A 317 -12.01 12.50 -38.38
C ALA A 317 -11.64 11.02 -38.49
N PHE A 318 -12.39 10.24 -39.28
CA PHE A 318 -12.10 8.84 -39.56
C PHE A 318 -10.82 8.62 -40.39
N SER A 319 -10.35 9.62 -41.14
CA SER A 319 -9.08 9.57 -41.88
C SER A 319 -7.84 9.72 -40.97
N THR A 320 -8.03 10.11 -39.70
CA THR A 320 -6.99 10.02 -38.65
C THR A 320 -6.81 8.60 -38.12
N GLY A 321 -7.64 7.65 -38.58
CA GLY A 321 -7.70 6.28 -38.10
C GLY A 321 -8.66 6.05 -36.92
N ALA A 322 -9.28 7.10 -36.38
CA ALA A 322 -10.28 6.97 -35.32
C ALA A 322 -11.52 6.19 -35.79
N GLU A 323 -12.01 5.27 -34.97
CA GLU A 323 -13.31 4.58 -35.18
C GLU A 323 -14.46 5.14 -34.34
N THR A 324 -14.18 5.85 -33.24
CA THR A 324 -15.20 6.32 -32.29
C THR A 324 -15.16 7.83 -32.13
N ILE A 325 -16.32 8.49 -32.25
CA ILE A 325 -16.45 9.95 -32.14
C ILE A 325 -17.58 10.29 -31.17
N TYR A 326 -17.26 11.00 -30.09
CA TYR A 326 -18.25 11.59 -29.18
C TYR A 326 -18.83 12.88 -29.77
N TYR A 327 -20.16 13.06 -29.62
CA TYR A 327 -20.84 14.25 -30.14
C TYR A 327 -20.36 15.53 -29.45
N GLU A 328 -20.07 15.46 -28.13
CA GLU A 328 -19.52 16.60 -27.38
C GLU A 328 -18.13 17.03 -27.90
N CYS A 329 -17.26 16.08 -28.23
CA CYS A 329 -15.94 16.38 -28.82
C CYS A 329 -16.06 16.89 -30.26
N LEU A 330 -16.95 16.33 -31.09
CA LEU A 330 -17.13 16.82 -32.46
C LEU A 330 -17.75 18.23 -32.51
N LEU A 331 -18.62 18.57 -31.55
CA LEU A 331 -19.12 19.94 -31.36
C LEU A 331 -18.00 20.90 -30.96
N GLN A 332 -17.16 20.52 -30.00
CA GLN A 332 -16.05 21.36 -29.50
C GLN A 332 -14.97 21.57 -30.57
N ASN A 333 -14.54 20.51 -31.25
CA ASN A 333 -13.44 20.55 -32.22
C ASN A 333 -13.80 21.26 -33.54
N LYS A 334 -15.08 21.56 -33.78
CA LYS A 334 -15.60 22.23 -35.00
C LYS A 334 -16.63 23.31 -34.64
N SER A 335 -16.49 23.95 -33.47
CA SER A 335 -17.53 24.82 -32.87
C SER A 335 -18.00 25.94 -33.77
N GLU A 336 -17.09 26.62 -34.49
CA GLU A 336 -17.40 27.72 -35.40
C GLU A 336 -18.38 27.26 -36.51
N TRP A 337 -18.05 26.17 -37.21
CA TRP A 337 -18.92 25.58 -38.24
C TRP A 337 -20.25 25.06 -37.68
N MET A 338 -20.25 24.55 -36.44
CA MET A 338 -21.47 24.09 -35.76
C MET A 338 -22.38 25.26 -35.38
N GLU A 339 -21.82 26.42 -35.01
CA GLU A 339 -22.57 27.65 -34.75
C GLU A 339 -23.15 28.23 -36.05
N GLU A 340 -22.36 28.31 -37.12
CA GLU A 340 -22.82 28.70 -38.47
C GLU A 340 -24.02 27.86 -38.94
N HIS A 341 -23.97 26.54 -38.70
CA HIS A 341 -25.05 25.61 -39.05
C HIS A 341 -26.11 25.42 -37.94
N THR A 342 -26.05 26.22 -36.87
CA THR A 342 -27.01 26.23 -35.73
C THR A 342 -27.17 24.87 -35.01
N ILE A 343 -26.14 24.02 -35.07
CA ILE A 343 -26.06 22.71 -34.42
C ILE A 343 -25.68 22.88 -32.94
N THR A 344 -26.65 23.30 -32.14
CA THR A 344 -26.45 23.78 -30.75
C THR A 344 -26.44 22.69 -29.67
N SER A 345 -26.50 21.39 -30.00
CA SER A 345 -26.45 20.30 -29.01
C SER A 345 -26.08 18.92 -29.57
N GLU A 346 -25.62 18.01 -28.68
CA GLU A 346 -25.33 16.61 -29.02
C GLU A 346 -26.52 15.91 -29.70
N GLY A 347 -27.75 16.23 -29.28
CA GLY A 347 -28.98 15.64 -29.83
C GLY A 347 -29.21 16.05 -31.28
N ILE A 348 -29.12 17.35 -31.58
CA ILE A 348 -29.29 17.88 -32.93
C ILE A 348 -28.21 17.31 -33.86
N LEU A 349 -26.93 17.35 -33.43
CA LEU A 349 -25.82 16.79 -34.20
C LEU A 349 -26.03 15.31 -34.52
N LYS A 350 -26.39 14.51 -33.52
CA LYS A 350 -26.68 13.09 -33.68
C LYS A 350 -27.77 12.83 -34.71
N GLU A 351 -28.85 13.61 -34.72
CA GLU A 351 -29.98 13.37 -35.63
C GLU A 351 -29.64 13.72 -37.09
N TYR A 352 -28.87 14.78 -37.33
CA TYR A 352 -28.28 15.04 -38.63
C TYR A 352 -27.38 13.88 -39.10
N LEU A 353 -26.44 13.45 -38.25
CA LEU A 353 -25.53 12.35 -38.55
C LEU A 353 -26.28 11.05 -38.85
N ARG A 354 -27.30 10.71 -38.04
CA ARG A 354 -28.15 9.51 -38.19
C ARG A 354 -28.95 9.51 -39.50
N LYS A 355 -29.30 10.68 -40.03
CA LYS A 355 -30.05 10.84 -41.29
C LYS A 355 -29.15 10.73 -42.53
N TYR A 356 -27.93 11.29 -42.48
CA TYR A 356 -27.10 11.51 -43.67
C TYR A 356 -25.83 10.65 -43.78
N LEU A 357 -25.37 10.05 -42.68
CA LEU A 357 -24.21 9.17 -42.65
C LEU A 357 -24.65 7.69 -42.75
N ARG A 358 -23.88 6.88 -43.47
CA ARG A 358 -24.09 5.43 -43.63
C ARG A 358 -22.86 4.67 -43.14
N GLY A 359 -22.99 3.36 -42.93
CA GLY A 359 -21.90 2.51 -42.45
C GLY A 359 -21.47 2.73 -41.00
N CYS A 360 -22.18 3.56 -40.23
CA CYS A 360 -21.88 3.84 -38.82
C CYS A 360 -23.04 3.44 -37.90
N SER A 361 -22.73 3.23 -36.62
CA SER A 361 -23.71 2.95 -35.56
C SER A 361 -23.75 4.09 -34.55
N PHE A 362 -24.95 4.39 -34.03
CA PHE A 362 -25.21 5.59 -33.22
C PHE A 362 -25.65 5.21 -31.80
N ALA A 363 -24.87 5.62 -30.80
CA ALA A 363 -25.19 5.44 -29.38
C ALA A 363 -25.91 6.68 -28.81
N LYS A 364 -25.87 6.89 -27.48
CA LYS A 364 -26.46 8.10 -26.86
C LYS A 364 -25.55 9.32 -26.96
N LYS A 365 -24.24 9.17 -26.70
CA LYS A 365 -23.23 10.26 -26.64
C LYS A 365 -22.16 10.21 -27.75
N PHE A 366 -22.13 9.13 -28.53
CA PHE A 366 -21.10 8.89 -29.54
C PHE A 366 -21.63 8.07 -30.72
N LEU A 367 -20.87 8.06 -31.81
CA LEU A 367 -21.01 7.18 -32.96
C LEU A 367 -19.76 6.29 -33.11
N ILE A 368 -19.92 5.13 -33.77
CA ILE A 368 -18.82 4.20 -34.10
C ILE A 368 -18.86 3.89 -35.60
N LYS A 369 -17.71 3.87 -36.25
CA LYS A 369 -17.50 3.38 -37.61
C LYS A 369 -17.79 1.87 -37.68
N GLY A 370 -18.69 1.45 -38.56
CA GLY A 370 -19.09 0.04 -38.68
C GLY A 370 -20.10 -0.41 -37.59
N PRO A 371 -19.97 -1.66 -37.07
CA PRO A 371 -20.99 -2.30 -36.26
C PRO A 371 -21.10 -1.71 -34.85
N LYS A 372 -22.25 -1.95 -34.21
CA LYS A 372 -22.55 -1.45 -32.86
C LYS A 372 -21.73 -2.19 -31.79
N LYS A 373 -20.73 -1.52 -31.22
CA LYS A 373 -19.95 -1.96 -30.05
C LYS A 373 -20.49 -1.32 -28.76
N THR A 374 -20.09 -1.80 -27.58
CA THR A 374 -20.33 -1.09 -26.32
C THR A 374 -19.34 0.06 -26.12
N GLU A 375 -19.67 1.03 -25.26
CA GLU A 375 -18.79 2.16 -24.92
C GLU A 375 -17.41 1.68 -24.41
N LYS A 376 -17.39 0.69 -23.51
CA LYS A 376 -16.14 0.10 -22.99
C LYS A 376 -15.29 -0.51 -24.10
N GLN A 377 -15.90 -1.27 -25.02
CA GLN A 377 -15.18 -1.87 -26.16
C GLN A 377 -14.62 -0.81 -27.10
N ALA A 378 -15.48 0.11 -27.58
CA ALA A 378 -15.12 1.12 -28.56
C ALA A 378 -13.97 2.04 -28.09
N VAL A 379 -14.02 2.48 -26.83
CA VAL A 379 -12.94 3.29 -26.22
C VAL A 379 -11.69 2.44 -25.93
N THR A 380 -11.82 1.16 -25.56
CA THR A 380 -10.66 0.27 -25.36
C THR A 380 -9.89 0.02 -26.66
N GLU A 381 -10.59 -0.18 -27.77
CA GLU A 381 -9.99 -0.39 -29.09
C GLU A 381 -9.27 0.88 -29.56
N GLU A 382 -9.87 2.05 -29.38
CA GLU A 382 -9.24 3.35 -29.67
C GLU A 382 -8.01 3.60 -28.81
N ILE A 383 -8.07 3.30 -27.50
CA ILE A 383 -6.90 3.37 -26.60
C ILE A 383 -5.79 2.42 -27.06
N LYS A 384 -6.10 1.17 -27.42
CA LYS A 384 -5.11 0.22 -27.97
C LYS A 384 -4.53 0.69 -29.31
N ARG A 385 -5.32 1.34 -30.17
CA ARG A 385 -4.90 1.87 -31.47
C ARG A 385 -3.82 2.95 -31.36
N VAL A 386 -3.82 3.74 -30.27
CA VAL A 386 -2.89 4.87 -30.11
C VAL A 386 -1.71 4.62 -29.15
N TRP A 387 -1.62 3.44 -28.50
CA TRP A 387 -0.67 3.09 -27.41
C TRP A 387 0.83 3.03 -27.81
N GLY A 388 1.24 3.60 -28.95
CA GLY A 388 2.65 3.63 -29.37
C GLY A 388 3.34 2.26 -29.36
N SER A 389 4.61 2.22 -28.97
CA SER A 389 5.44 0.99 -28.87
C SER A 389 5.82 0.59 -27.44
N SER A 390 5.72 1.49 -26.46
CA SER A 390 6.11 1.28 -25.05
C SER A 390 5.23 0.26 -24.31
N GLN A 391 5.73 -0.36 -23.23
CA GLN A 391 4.86 -1.20 -22.37
C GLN A 391 3.80 -0.34 -21.65
N THR A 392 4.23 0.79 -21.08
CA THR A 392 3.35 1.77 -20.41
C THR A 392 3.00 2.97 -21.29
N GLU A 393 1.89 3.64 -20.95
CA GLU A 393 1.44 4.91 -21.50
C GLU A 393 0.76 5.78 -20.43
N ASN A 394 0.81 7.10 -20.61
CA ASN A 394 0.16 8.07 -19.73
C ASN A 394 -1.22 8.50 -20.28
N VAL A 395 -2.23 8.62 -19.41
CA VAL A 395 -3.62 8.93 -19.81
C VAL A 395 -3.77 10.28 -20.51
N ASP A 396 -3.02 11.30 -20.10
CA ASP A 396 -3.13 12.63 -20.71
C ASP A 396 -2.47 12.62 -22.10
N SER A 397 -1.31 11.97 -22.24
CA SER A 397 -0.67 11.72 -23.55
C SER A 397 -1.50 10.81 -24.46
N LEU A 398 -2.33 9.91 -23.92
CA LEU A 398 -3.33 9.16 -24.71
C LEU A 398 -4.49 10.08 -25.14
N SER A 399 -4.90 11.02 -24.30
CA SER A 399 -5.97 12.00 -24.61
C SER A 399 -5.57 12.96 -25.73
N GLU A 400 -4.31 13.40 -25.80
CA GLU A 400 -3.79 14.20 -26.92
C GLU A 400 -3.91 13.47 -28.27
N ARG A 401 -3.79 12.14 -28.26
CA ARG A 401 -3.96 11.26 -29.44
C ARG A 401 -5.41 10.84 -29.71
N LEU A 402 -6.34 11.18 -28.82
CA LEU A 402 -7.77 10.81 -28.89
C LEU A 402 -8.70 12.03 -28.82
N PRO A 403 -8.55 13.04 -29.72
CA PRO A 403 -9.30 14.29 -29.65
C PRO A 403 -10.83 14.14 -29.80
N TYR A 404 -11.32 12.96 -30.18
CA TYR A 404 -12.74 12.66 -30.34
C TYR A 404 -13.35 11.85 -29.16
N ILE A 405 -12.59 11.64 -28.07
CA ILE A 405 -13.04 10.94 -26.85
C ILE A 405 -12.77 11.82 -25.62
N PRO A 406 -13.76 12.06 -24.73
CA PRO A 406 -13.53 12.86 -23.53
C PRO A 406 -12.51 12.22 -22.58
N LEU A 407 -11.60 13.02 -22.02
CA LEU A 407 -10.59 12.60 -21.04
C LEU A 407 -11.20 11.77 -19.88
N GLY A 408 -12.33 12.20 -19.32
CA GLY A 408 -13.04 11.47 -18.25
C GLY A 408 -13.59 10.10 -18.68
N ASN A 409 -13.82 9.88 -19.98
CA ASN A 409 -14.22 8.59 -20.53
C ASN A 409 -13.01 7.67 -20.78
N ILE A 410 -11.86 8.23 -21.18
CA ILE A 410 -10.57 7.51 -21.23
C ILE A 410 -10.24 7.01 -19.82
N TRP A 411 -10.22 7.90 -18.81
CA TRP A 411 -10.00 7.56 -17.40
C TRP A 411 -10.96 6.47 -16.87
N ARG A 412 -12.26 6.58 -17.16
CA ARG A 412 -13.27 5.59 -16.73
C ARG A 412 -13.08 4.22 -17.39
N VAL A 413 -12.65 4.18 -18.65
CA VAL A 413 -12.45 2.91 -19.37
C VAL A 413 -11.12 2.27 -19.04
N ILE A 414 -10.04 3.05 -18.88
CA ILE A 414 -8.71 2.53 -18.57
C ILE A 414 -8.64 1.96 -17.13
N SER A 415 -9.16 2.68 -16.14
CA SER A 415 -9.22 2.21 -14.74
C SER A 415 -10.22 1.07 -14.52
N GLY A 416 -11.25 0.98 -15.37
CA GLY A 416 -12.33 -0.01 -15.29
C GLY A 416 -12.14 -1.24 -16.19
N ASN A 417 -10.93 -1.51 -16.69
CA ASN A 417 -10.68 -2.60 -17.63
C ASN A 417 -9.37 -3.35 -17.37
N ASP A 418 -9.49 -4.67 -17.21
CA ASP A 418 -8.39 -5.59 -16.85
C ASP A 418 -7.28 -5.70 -17.90
N LEU A 419 -7.52 -5.17 -19.11
CA LEU A 419 -6.50 -5.03 -20.17
C LEU A 419 -5.48 -3.92 -19.88
N PHE A 420 -5.76 -3.03 -18.93
CA PHE A 420 -4.87 -1.94 -18.54
C PHE A 420 -4.59 -2.02 -17.03
N VAL A 421 -3.31 -1.95 -16.66
CA VAL A 421 -2.84 -2.18 -15.29
C VAL A 421 -2.12 -0.96 -14.78
N LEU A 422 -2.53 -0.44 -13.62
CA LEU A 422 -1.92 0.77 -13.05
C LEU A 422 -0.43 0.55 -12.74
N SER A 423 0.42 1.39 -13.33
CA SER A 423 1.87 1.42 -13.12
C SER A 423 2.27 2.48 -12.11
N SER A 424 1.81 3.72 -12.33
CA SER A 424 1.99 4.88 -11.45
C SER A 424 0.79 5.84 -11.58
N GLU A 425 0.82 7.00 -10.92
CA GLU A 425 -0.30 7.96 -11.00
C GLU A 425 -0.44 8.49 -12.44
N GLY A 426 -1.57 8.18 -13.09
CA GLY A 426 -1.83 8.54 -14.49
C GLY A 426 -1.16 7.64 -15.54
N GLU A 427 -0.40 6.63 -15.14
CA GLU A 427 0.32 5.74 -16.05
C GLU A 427 -0.18 4.29 -15.94
N TYR A 428 -0.41 3.65 -17.08
CA TYR A 428 -0.90 2.28 -17.17
C TYR A 428 -0.01 1.45 -18.08
N LEU A 429 0.14 0.17 -17.76
CA LEU A 429 0.66 -0.91 -18.60
C LEU A 429 -0.47 -1.50 -19.46
N LEU A 430 -0.21 -1.78 -20.73
CA LEU A 430 -1.09 -2.62 -21.55
C LEU A 430 -0.73 -4.08 -21.31
N ILE A 431 -1.68 -4.89 -20.81
CA ILE A 431 -1.38 -6.26 -20.36
C ILE A 431 -0.90 -7.18 -21.50
N ASP A 432 -1.34 -6.93 -22.75
CA ASP A 432 -0.85 -7.61 -23.96
C ASP A 432 0.68 -7.44 -24.18
N ARG A 433 1.34 -6.48 -23.50
CA ARG A 433 2.77 -6.20 -23.58
C ARG A 433 3.56 -6.68 -22.36
N PHE A 434 2.91 -7.32 -21.38
CA PHE A 434 3.57 -7.91 -20.22
C PHE A 434 4.18 -9.27 -20.58
N VAL A 435 5.47 -9.44 -20.34
CA VAL A 435 6.22 -10.65 -20.70
C VAL A 435 6.23 -11.62 -19.51
N ILE A 436 5.49 -12.71 -19.62
CA ILE A 436 5.46 -13.80 -18.64
C ILE A 436 5.24 -15.14 -19.36
N SER A 437 5.99 -16.18 -18.96
CA SER A 437 5.86 -17.53 -19.53
C SER A 437 4.78 -18.37 -18.82
N GLN A 438 4.30 -19.43 -19.49
CA GLN A 438 3.35 -20.37 -18.89
C GLN A 438 3.94 -21.06 -17.64
N ASP A 439 5.21 -21.47 -17.72
CA ASP A 439 5.95 -22.07 -16.61
C ASP A 439 6.00 -21.13 -15.38
N GLU A 440 6.16 -19.82 -15.60
CA GLU A 440 6.15 -18.82 -14.51
C GLU A 440 4.75 -18.59 -13.94
N ILE A 441 3.70 -18.61 -14.77
CA ILE A 441 2.31 -18.61 -14.29
C ILE A 441 2.05 -19.82 -13.39
N GLU A 442 2.55 -20.99 -13.77
CA GLU A 442 2.42 -22.23 -12.99
C GLU A 442 3.26 -22.20 -11.69
N ASP A 443 4.51 -21.73 -11.73
CA ASP A 443 5.36 -21.52 -10.53
C ASP A 443 4.71 -20.57 -9.51
N ILE A 444 4.12 -19.46 -9.99
CA ILE A 444 3.42 -18.46 -9.16
C ILE A 444 2.15 -19.03 -8.56
N VAL A 445 1.37 -19.77 -9.35
CA VAL A 445 0.14 -20.43 -8.92
C VAL A 445 0.45 -21.50 -7.87
N ASP A 446 1.42 -22.39 -8.12
CA ASP A 446 1.91 -23.40 -7.16
C ASP A 446 2.31 -22.77 -5.81
N TYR A 447 3.02 -21.63 -5.87
CA TYR A 447 3.47 -20.92 -4.68
C TYR A 447 2.30 -20.35 -3.87
N VAL A 448 1.39 -19.62 -4.52
CA VAL A 448 0.23 -19.00 -3.84
C VAL A 448 -0.74 -20.08 -3.35
N ASP A 449 -0.96 -21.16 -4.09
CA ASP A 449 -1.79 -22.30 -3.67
C ASP A 449 -1.24 -22.90 -2.37
N ALA A 450 0.08 -23.18 -2.31
CA ALA A 450 0.73 -23.75 -1.13
C ALA A 450 0.77 -22.80 0.08
N ILE A 451 1.06 -21.51 -0.12
CA ILE A 451 1.07 -20.51 0.97
C ILE A 451 -0.35 -20.30 1.53
N CYS A 452 -1.37 -20.26 0.67
CA CYS A 452 -2.77 -20.13 1.10
C CYS A 452 -3.28 -21.40 1.81
N GLU A 453 -2.73 -22.58 1.52
CA GLU A 453 -3.07 -23.83 2.22
C GLU A 453 -2.38 -23.94 3.59
N GLU A 454 -1.17 -23.41 3.77
CA GLU A 454 -0.49 -23.37 5.06
C GLU A 454 -1.03 -22.26 5.98
N ASN A 455 -1.28 -21.05 5.44
CA ASN A 455 -1.56 -19.84 6.23
C ASN A 455 -2.98 -19.26 6.06
N GLY A 456 -3.76 -19.74 5.09
CA GLY A 456 -5.09 -19.20 4.74
C GLY A 456 -5.09 -17.95 3.84
N PHE A 457 -3.91 -17.35 3.61
CA PHE A 457 -3.68 -16.20 2.74
C PHE A 457 -2.23 -16.20 2.24
N CYS A 458 -1.93 -15.43 1.19
CA CYS A 458 -0.58 -15.12 0.71
C CYS A 458 -0.41 -13.61 0.54
N SER A 459 0.78 -13.04 0.72
CA SER A 459 1.07 -11.69 0.24
C SER A 459 1.36 -11.73 -1.25
N LEU A 460 0.78 -10.80 -2.02
CA LEU A 460 1.15 -10.58 -3.42
C LEU A 460 2.62 -10.17 -3.56
N ALA A 461 3.19 -9.49 -2.56
CA ALA A 461 4.59 -9.07 -2.55
C ALA A 461 5.60 -10.16 -2.13
N ASP A 462 5.13 -11.36 -1.73
CA ASP A 462 5.99 -12.51 -1.44
C ASP A 462 6.17 -13.45 -2.66
N VAL A 463 5.33 -13.26 -3.68
CA VAL A 463 5.25 -14.08 -4.90
C VAL A 463 6.60 -14.11 -5.64
N PRO A 464 7.11 -15.27 -6.06
CA PRO A 464 8.35 -15.37 -6.82
C PRO A 464 8.22 -14.67 -8.18
N LEU A 465 9.13 -13.74 -8.47
CA LEU A 465 9.21 -13.07 -9.77
C LEU A 465 10.03 -13.85 -10.80
N GLY A 466 10.98 -14.69 -10.38
CA GLY A 466 11.84 -15.44 -11.31
C GLY A 466 12.56 -14.50 -12.28
N ASP A 467 12.37 -14.70 -13.58
CA ASP A 467 12.97 -13.87 -14.62
C ASP A 467 12.01 -12.74 -15.08
N ILE A 468 10.80 -12.63 -14.52
CA ILE A 468 9.77 -11.67 -14.95
C ILE A 468 10.25 -10.22 -14.78
N GLU A 469 11.03 -9.94 -13.73
CA GLU A 469 11.60 -8.61 -13.47
C GLU A 469 12.64 -8.22 -14.54
N GLU A 470 13.53 -9.15 -14.93
CA GLU A 470 14.48 -8.91 -16.04
C GLU A 470 13.76 -8.78 -17.40
N ASN A 471 12.71 -9.57 -17.64
CA ASN A 471 11.93 -9.53 -18.88
C ASN A 471 10.98 -8.31 -19.01
N ASN A 472 10.78 -7.55 -17.93
CA ASN A 472 9.95 -6.35 -17.90
C ASN A 472 10.66 -5.19 -17.17
N TYR A 473 11.96 -5.03 -17.41
CA TYR A 473 12.84 -4.08 -16.71
C TYR A 473 12.40 -2.60 -16.82
N ASP A 474 11.58 -2.24 -17.82
CA ASP A 474 10.99 -0.91 -17.98
C ASP A 474 9.79 -0.65 -17.01
N LEU A 475 9.33 -1.65 -16.27
CA LEU A 475 8.17 -1.56 -15.38
C LEU A 475 8.54 -1.35 -13.91
N SER A 476 7.68 -0.64 -13.18
CA SER A 476 7.79 -0.59 -11.72
C SER A 476 7.45 -1.94 -11.09
N LEU A 477 8.10 -2.28 -9.97
CA LEU A 477 7.81 -3.49 -9.20
C LEU A 477 6.31 -3.60 -8.80
N LEU A 478 5.64 -2.46 -8.60
CA LEU A 478 4.20 -2.40 -8.38
C LEU A 478 3.40 -2.80 -9.63
N ALA A 479 3.78 -2.30 -10.81
CA ALA A 479 3.17 -2.68 -12.09
C ALA A 479 3.33 -4.18 -12.34
N ILE A 480 4.51 -4.75 -12.08
CA ILE A 480 4.81 -6.18 -12.22
C ILE A 480 3.89 -7.02 -11.31
N TYR A 481 3.80 -6.71 -10.02
CA TYR A 481 2.89 -7.43 -9.11
C TYR A 481 1.41 -7.28 -9.50
N ASN A 482 0.98 -6.09 -9.93
CA ASN A 482 -0.38 -5.88 -10.42
C ASN A 482 -0.68 -6.69 -11.70
N ALA A 483 0.29 -6.80 -12.61
CA ALA A 483 0.18 -7.55 -13.85
C ALA A 483 0.14 -9.07 -13.60
N ILE A 484 1.03 -9.57 -12.74
CA ILE A 484 1.02 -10.96 -12.24
C ILE A 484 -0.35 -11.29 -11.65
N TYR A 485 -0.92 -10.41 -10.82
CA TYR A 485 -2.25 -10.63 -10.28
C TYR A 485 -3.30 -10.76 -11.39
N LYS A 486 -3.32 -9.85 -12.37
CA LYS A 486 -4.29 -9.88 -13.47
C LYS A 486 -4.15 -11.11 -14.38
N VAL A 487 -2.93 -11.56 -14.68
CA VAL A 487 -2.68 -12.67 -15.62
C VAL A 487 -2.79 -14.04 -14.94
N ALA A 488 -2.17 -14.23 -13.77
CA ALA A 488 -2.03 -15.55 -13.16
C ALA A 488 -3.05 -15.84 -12.04
N LEU A 489 -3.52 -14.82 -11.31
CA LEU A 489 -4.16 -15.02 -10.00
C LEU A 489 -5.64 -14.58 -9.93
N ALA A 490 -6.04 -13.54 -10.67
CA ALA A 490 -7.37 -12.93 -10.54
C ALA A 490 -8.56 -13.86 -10.90
N GLY A 491 -8.32 -14.96 -11.62
CA GLY A 491 -9.31 -16.01 -11.89
C GLY A 491 -9.44 -17.07 -10.78
N LYS A 492 -8.56 -17.06 -9.77
CA LYS A 492 -8.50 -18.05 -8.68
C LYS A 492 -8.54 -17.43 -7.28
N TYR A 493 -8.14 -16.16 -7.13
CA TYR A 493 -7.90 -15.53 -5.83
C TYR A 493 -8.52 -14.13 -5.75
N HIS A 494 -9.01 -13.77 -4.56
CA HIS A 494 -9.39 -12.40 -4.23
C HIS A 494 -8.20 -11.64 -3.62
N LEU A 495 -7.88 -10.48 -4.19
CA LEU A 495 -6.88 -9.53 -3.66
C LEU A 495 -7.56 -8.42 -2.83
N ASN A 496 -7.09 -8.23 -1.59
CA ASN A 496 -7.46 -7.11 -0.71
C ASN A 496 -6.19 -6.39 -0.23
N GLY A 497 -5.92 -5.20 -0.76
CA GLY A 497 -4.61 -4.54 -0.58
C GLY A 497 -3.50 -5.36 -1.24
N LYS A 498 -2.66 -6.01 -0.42
CA LYS A 498 -1.67 -7.01 -0.87
C LYS A 498 -2.04 -8.45 -0.51
N ILE A 499 -3.17 -8.70 0.15
CA ILE A 499 -3.56 -10.01 0.69
C ILE A 499 -4.33 -10.81 -0.37
N LEU A 500 -3.80 -11.95 -0.79
CA LEU A 500 -4.42 -12.94 -1.68
C LEU A 500 -5.13 -14.02 -0.86
N THR A 501 -6.35 -14.39 -1.25
CA THR A 501 -7.14 -15.48 -0.62
C THR A 501 -7.91 -16.29 -1.64
N LYS A 502 -8.21 -17.57 -1.35
CA LYS A 502 -9.09 -18.42 -2.18
C LYS A 502 -10.56 -18.04 -1.97
N ASP A 503 -11.20 -18.56 -0.91
CA ASP A 503 -12.66 -18.48 -0.72
C ASP A 503 -13.12 -17.43 0.30
N LYS A 504 -12.23 -16.55 0.78
CA LYS A 504 -12.49 -15.65 1.92
C LYS A 504 -12.13 -14.19 1.61
N PRO A 505 -12.93 -13.48 0.79
CA PRO A 505 -12.75 -12.04 0.57
C PRO A 505 -12.89 -11.21 1.86
N GLU A 506 -13.55 -11.77 2.90
CA GLU A 506 -13.68 -11.19 4.24
C GLU A 506 -12.44 -11.36 5.14
N LEU A 507 -11.32 -11.90 4.62
CA LEU A 507 -10.07 -12.04 5.38
C LEU A 507 -9.33 -10.69 5.45
N ASP A 508 -9.97 -9.75 6.14
CA ASP A 508 -9.48 -8.41 6.44
C ASP A 508 -8.11 -8.47 7.15
N ALA A 509 -7.22 -7.52 6.84
CA ALA A 509 -6.00 -7.29 7.58
C ALA A 509 -6.26 -7.16 9.10
N VAL A 510 -7.40 -6.59 9.50
CA VAL A 510 -7.86 -6.55 10.91
C VAL A 510 -7.89 -7.94 11.54
N LEU A 511 -8.35 -8.98 10.84
CA LEU A 511 -8.43 -10.34 11.38
C LEU A 511 -7.03 -10.94 11.59
N LEU A 512 -6.10 -10.69 10.67
CA LEU A 512 -4.70 -11.12 10.79
C LEU A 512 -3.97 -10.38 11.91
N LEU A 513 -4.23 -9.09 12.08
CA LEU A 513 -3.70 -8.28 13.18
C LEU A 513 -4.22 -8.80 14.53
N LYS A 514 -5.50 -9.14 14.64
CA LYS A 514 -6.06 -9.80 15.83
C LYS A 514 -5.36 -11.12 16.14
N GLN A 515 -5.14 -11.97 15.13
CA GLN A 515 -4.39 -13.23 15.29
C GLN A 515 -2.95 -13.00 15.75
N HIS A 516 -2.27 -11.95 15.25
CA HIS A 516 -0.91 -11.58 15.67
C HIS A 516 -0.84 -10.99 17.10
N ILE A 517 -1.89 -10.30 17.56
CA ILE A 517 -1.99 -9.75 18.92
C ILE A 517 -2.36 -10.85 19.93
N LYS A 518 -3.16 -11.85 19.51
CA LYS A 518 -3.75 -12.86 20.37
C LYS A 518 -2.70 -13.67 21.15
N GLY A 519 -2.71 -13.50 22.47
CA GLY A 519 -1.80 -14.19 23.40
C GLY A 519 -0.57 -13.38 23.81
N LYS A 520 -0.32 -12.20 23.23
CA LYS A 520 0.63 -11.24 23.79
C LYS A 520 0.16 -10.75 25.16
N THR A 521 1.07 -10.55 26.10
CA THR A 521 0.77 -9.93 27.42
C THR A 521 0.66 -8.42 27.33
N GLU A 522 1.45 -7.80 26.46
CA GLU A 522 1.39 -6.39 26.07
C GLU A 522 1.95 -6.21 24.66
N CYS A 523 1.64 -5.07 24.04
CA CYS A 523 2.22 -4.61 22.78
C CYS A 523 2.02 -3.10 22.61
N THR A 524 2.77 -2.50 21.69
CA THR A 524 2.62 -1.10 21.30
C THR A 524 1.64 -0.91 20.15
N PHE A 525 1.16 0.33 19.95
CA PHE A 525 0.42 0.67 18.73
C PHE A 525 1.33 0.59 17.50
N ASP A 526 2.57 1.08 17.63
CA ASP A 526 3.49 1.18 16.49
C ASP A 526 3.91 -0.20 15.95
N GLU A 527 4.16 -1.22 16.80
CA GLU A 527 4.32 -2.63 16.38
C GLU A 527 3.18 -3.11 15.46
N VAL A 528 1.94 -2.82 15.85
CA VAL A 528 0.76 -3.28 15.10
C VAL A 528 0.57 -2.43 13.85
N ALA A 529 0.95 -1.15 13.87
CA ALA A 529 0.94 -0.29 12.69
C ALA A 529 2.00 -0.68 11.65
N GLU A 530 3.19 -1.12 12.08
CA GLU A 530 4.19 -1.75 11.20
C GLU A 530 3.61 -3.03 10.57
N LYS A 531 2.94 -3.88 11.36
CA LYS A 531 2.25 -5.07 10.84
C LYS A 531 1.12 -4.74 9.84
N VAL A 532 0.44 -3.59 9.97
CA VAL A 532 -0.50 -3.11 8.93
C VAL A 532 0.23 -2.82 7.62
N VAL A 533 1.39 -2.15 7.66
CA VAL A 533 2.17 -1.80 6.46
C VAL A 533 2.69 -3.05 5.77
N GLU A 534 3.15 -4.04 6.55
CA GLU A 534 3.56 -5.35 6.02
C GLU A 534 2.39 -6.05 5.28
N LEU A 535 1.23 -6.20 5.94
CA LEU A 535 0.09 -6.95 5.40
C LEU A 535 -0.63 -6.25 4.24
N THR A 536 -0.73 -4.92 4.27
CA THR A 536 -1.54 -4.15 3.30
C THR A 536 -0.72 -3.39 2.27
N GLY A 537 0.58 -3.19 2.51
CA GLY A 537 1.44 -2.34 1.70
C GLY A 537 1.30 -0.83 1.95
N GLY A 538 0.48 -0.40 2.92
CA GLY A 538 0.26 1.02 3.20
C GLY A 538 -0.13 1.29 4.66
N THR A 539 -0.09 2.56 5.08
CA THR A 539 -0.36 2.93 6.47
C THR A 539 -1.85 3.08 6.75
N ASN A 540 -2.51 2.06 7.32
CA ASN A 540 -3.87 2.18 7.83
C ASN A 540 -3.94 2.13 9.37
N ARG A 541 -3.82 3.30 10.01
CA ARG A 541 -3.89 3.42 11.48
C ARG A 541 -5.21 2.93 12.10
N GLN A 542 -6.32 2.89 11.35
CA GLN A 542 -7.60 2.42 11.89
C GLN A 542 -7.63 0.89 12.02
N TYR A 543 -7.00 0.14 11.11
CA TYR A 543 -6.88 -1.32 11.25
C TYR A 543 -6.09 -1.72 12.50
N ALA A 544 -4.97 -1.04 12.77
CA ALA A 544 -4.19 -1.25 13.99
C ALA A 544 -5.03 -0.95 15.25
N PHE A 545 -5.69 0.21 15.31
CA PHE A 545 -6.55 0.54 16.45
C PHE A 545 -7.70 -0.46 16.62
N GLN A 546 -8.42 -0.84 15.56
CA GLN A 546 -9.55 -1.76 15.64
C GLN A 546 -9.12 -3.12 16.21
N ALA A 547 -8.05 -3.72 15.68
CA ALA A 547 -7.51 -4.97 16.22
C ALA A 547 -7.06 -4.86 17.68
N LEU A 548 -6.46 -3.72 18.06
CA LEU A 548 -5.97 -3.47 19.42
C LEU A 548 -7.09 -3.24 20.45
N TYR A 549 -8.12 -2.44 20.15
CA TYR A 549 -9.25 -2.23 21.08
C TYR A 549 -10.16 -3.47 21.18
N ASP A 550 -10.25 -4.28 20.12
CA ASP A 550 -10.98 -5.55 20.16
C ASP A 550 -10.29 -6.60 21.03
N GLU A 551 -8.97 -6.81 20.88
CA GLU A 551 -8.24 -7.89 21.58
C GLU A 551 -7.61 -7.46 22.92
N MET A 552 -7.25 -6.19 23.10
CA MET A 552 -6.43 -5.69 24.24
C MET A 552 -7.14 -4.55 24.99
N VAL A 553 -6.42 -3.94 25.94
CA VAL A 553 -6.84 -2.76 26.73
C VAL A 553 -5.75 -1.70 26.62
N ARG A 554 -6.09 -0.50 26.14
CA ARG A 554 -5.17 0.64 26.06
C ARG A 554 -4.92 1.20 27.46
N VAL A 555 -3.66 1.40 27.82
CA VAL A 555 -3.25 1.99 29.11
C VAL A 555 -2.52 3.32 28.94
N ASP A 556 -1.97 3.59 27.75
CA ASP A 556 -1.27 4.84 27.42
C ASP A 556 -1.39 5.14 25.91
N LYS A 557 -0.86 6.28 25.46
CA LYS A 557 -0.85 6.74 24.07
C LYS A 557 -0.43 5.65 23.09
N ASN A 558 0.63 4.91 23.43
CA ASN A 558 1.24 3.88 22.59
C ASN A 558 1.18 2.46 23.20
N ARG A 559 0.66 2.25 24.41
CA ARG A 559 0.77 0.95 25.12
C ARG A 559 -0.58 0.27 25.34
N PHE A 560 -0.65 -1.01 25.01
CA PHE A 560 -1.81 -1.88 25.20
C PHE A 560 -1.40 -3.14 25.98
N VAL A 561 -2.25 -3.57 26.91
CA VAL A 561 -2.05 -4.76 27.75
C VAL A 561 -3.18 -5.77 27.54
N ALA A 562 -2.92 -7.04 27.83
CA ALA A 562 -3.92 -8.09 27.75
C ALA A 562 -5.10 -7.86 28.71
N ASN A 563 -6.29 -8.37 28.35
CA ASN A 563 -7.52 -8.15 29.14
C ASN A 563 -7.45 -8.70 30.59
N ASN A 564 -6.50 -9.59 30.90
CA ASN A 564 -6.25 -10.12 32.24
C ASN A 564 -5.23 -9.30 33.06
N ALA A 565 -4.61 -8.27 32.47
CA ALA A 565 -3.76 -7.30 33.17
C ALA A 565 -4.54 -6.12 33.77
N VAL A 566 -5.88 -6.17 33.67
CA VAL A 566 -6.83 -5.25 34.32
C VAL A 566 -7.95 -6.03 35.02
N SER A 567 -8.50 -5.46 36.08
CA SER A 567 -9.62 -5.99 36.85
C SER A 567 -10.62 -4.87 37.17
N PHE A 568 -11.55 -4.62 36.26
CA PHE A 568 -12.55 -3.56 36.40
C PHE A 568 -13.74 -3.98 37.29
N ASP A 569 -13.99 -3.26 38.39
CA ASP A 569 -15.33 -3.23 38.99
C ASP A 569 -16.25 -2.37 38.13
N VAL A 570 -16.85 -3.00 37.12
CA VAL A 570 -17.71 -2.33 36.13
C VAL A 570 -18.88 -1.60 36.80
N SER A 571 -19.41 -2.12 37.91
CA SER A 571 -20.55 -1.51 38.61
C SER A 571 -20.14 -0.28 39.42
N ASP A 572 -18.97 -0.28 40.04
CA ASP A 572 -18.47 0.89 40.75
C ASP A 572 -17.93 1.97 39.80
N ILE A 573 -17.29 1.59 38.69
CA ILE A 573 -16.83 2.54 37.67
C ILE A 573 -18.03 3.23 36.98
N ASP A 574 -19.09 2.49 36.62
CA ASP A 574 -20.31 3.09 36.06
C ASP A 574 -21.02 4.02 37.08
N ARG A 575 -20.92 3.71 38.39
CA ARG A 575 -21.39 4.60 39.47
C ARG A 575 -20.56 5.89 39.53
N VAL A 576 -19.24 5.81 39.42
CA VAL A 576 -18.34 6.97 39.39
C VAL A 576 -18.59 7.83 38.14
N LEU A 577 -18.76 7.23 36.96
CA LEU A 577 -19.10 7.96 35.73
C LEU A 577 -20.43 8.73 35.84
N SER A 578 -21.39 8.22 36.61
CA SER A 578 -22.66 8.93 36.86
C SER A 578 -22.55 10.19 37.71
N THR A 579 -21.40 10.46 38.36
CA THR A 579 -21.15 11.76 39.02
C THR A 579 -20.58 12.82 38.08
N PHE A 580 -20.11 12.43 36.89
CA PHE A 580 -19.61 13.34 35.86
C PHE A 580 -20.63 13.57 34.74
N ILE A 581 -21.36 12.52 34.34
CA ILE A 581 -22.30 12.56 33.20
C ILE A 581 -23.71 12.81 33.73
N SER A 582 -24.10 14.08 33.81
CA SER A 582 -25.38 14.56 34.35
C SER A 582 -26.45 14.83 33.27
N ASP A 583 -26.06 15.07 32.03
CA ASP A 583 -26.94 15.39 30.89
C ASP A 583 -26.65 14.47 29.69
N HIS A 584 -26.81 13.17 29.93
CA HIS A 584 -26.69 12.03 29.03
C HIS A 584 -25.34 11.76 28.35
N PHE A 585 -24.53 12.78 28.06
CA PHE A 585 -23.22 12.63 27.44
C PHE A 585 -22.26 13.75 27.85
N VAL A 586 -20.96 13.54 27.61
CA VAL A 586 -19.89 14.51 27.90
C VAL A 586 -18.70 14.28 26.97
N ALA A 587 -17.83 15.27 26.73
CA ALA A 587 -16.55 15.00 26.09
C ALA A 587 -15.64 14.24 27.06
N ILE A 588 -14.90 13.24 26.57
CA ILE A 588 -14.07 12.37 27.44
C ILE A 588 -13.03 13.14 28.27
N ARG A 589 -12.59 14.31 27.78
CA ARG A 589 -11.63 15.21 28.45
C ARG A 589 -12.20 16.04 29.60
N ASP A 590 -13.52 16.07 29.78
CA ASP A 590 -14.14 16.79 30.90
C ASP A 590 -14.08 15.97 32.21
N ILE A 591 -13.77 14.66 32.12
CA ILE A 591 -13.44 13.80 33.26
C ILE A 591 -11.99 14.10 33.71
N THR A 592 -11.85 15.28 34.30
CA THR A 592 -10.57 15.90 34.68
C THR A 592 -9.88 15.28 35.89
N THR A 593 -10.51 14.33 36.59
CA THR A 593 -9.93 13.64 37.74
C THR A 593 -10.34 12.17 37.80
N PHE A 594 -9.36 11.32 38.11
CA PHE A 594 -9.53 9.87 38.24
C PHE A 594 -9.49 9.39 39.70
N ALA A 595 -9.38 10.30 40.67
CA ALA A 595 -9.18 9.96 42.09
C ALA A 595 -10.35 9.20 42.76
N MET A 596 -11.51 9.14 42.11
CA MET A 596 -12.68 8.38 42.57
C MET A 596 -12.80 6.99 41.94
N PHE A 597 -12.00 6.66 40.92
CA PHE A 597 -12.11 5.38 40.21
C PHE A 597 -11.43 4.25 41.02
N PRO A 598 -12.04 3.05 41.09
CA PRO A 598 -11.49 1.93 41.87
C PRO A 598 -10.19 1.37 41.24
N LEU A 599 -9.29 0.88 42.09
CA LEU A 599 -8.03 0.26 41.65
C LEU A 599 -8.29 -0.96 40.75
N CYS A 600 -7.81 -0.91 39.51
CA CYS A 600 -8.04 -1.95 38.51
C CYS A 600 -6.75 -2.64 38.00
N GLY A 601 -5.59 -2.36 38.60
CA GLY A 601 -4.30 -2.95 38.22
C GLY A 601 -3.48 -2.12 37.21
N GLN A 602 -4.03 -1.04 36.68
CA GLN A 602 -3.35 -0.04 35.86
C GLN A 602 -3.75 1.37 36.35
N ASP A 603 -2.91 2.38 36.09
CA ASP A 603 -3.20 3.76 36.50
C ASP A 603 -4.30 4.39 35.63
N TRP A 604 -5.32 4.95 36.26
CA TRP A 604 -6.44 5.56 35.56
C TRP A 604 -6.06 6.84 34.84
N ASN A 605 -6.37 6.85 33.55
CA ASN A 605 -6.21 7.98 32.64
C ASN A 605 -7.21 7.85 31.49
N HIS A 606 -7.25 8.86 30.61
CA HIS A 606 -8.20 8.91 29.49
C HIS A 606 -8.10 7.70 28.52
N TYR A 607 -6.93 7.10 28.30
CA TYR A 607 -6.78 5.93 27.42
C TYR A 607 -7.35 4.64 28.05
N LEU A 608 -7.22 4.49 29.37
CA LEU A 608 -7.84 3.40 30.10
C LEU A 608 -9.37 3.57 30.16
N LEU A 609 -9.82 4.82 30.31
CA LEU A 609 -11.23 5.19 30.25
C LEU A 609 -11.85 4.98 28.86
N GLU A 610 -11.13 5.31 27.77
CA GLU A 610 -11.53 4.96 26.39
C GLU A 610 -11.81 3.45 26.29
N SER A 611 -10.86 2.63 26.75
CA SER A 611 -10.98 1.16 26.70
C SER A 611 -12.15 0.65 27.53
N PHE A 612 -12.34 1.21 28.73
CA PHE A 612 -13.47 0.85 29.61
C PHE A 612 -14.82 1.19 28.96
N CYS A 613 -15.00 2.43 28.47
CA CYS A 613 -16.24 2.87 27.83
C CYS A 613 -16.47 2.27 26.44
N TYR A 614 -15.43 1.75 25.78
CA TYR A 614 -15.58 1.01 24.52
C TYR A 614 -16.09 -0.42 24.75
N LYS A 615 -15.53 -1.15 25.72
CA LYS A 615 -15.64 -2.63 25.79
C LYS A 615 -16.24 -3.18 27.09
N TYR A 616 -16.20 -2.44 28.20
CA TYR A 616 -16.48 -2.98 29.54
C TYR A 616 -17.67 -2.35 30.27
N SER A 617 -17.89 -1.04 30.14
CA SER A 617 -19.01 -0.33 30.78
C SER A 617 -20.36 -0.96 30.44
N ARG A 618 -21.28 -1.03 31.42
CA ARG A 618 -22.66 -1.46 31.18
C ARG A 618 -23.53 -0.28 30.78
N LYS A 619 -23.43 0.85 31.48
CA LYS A 619 -24.27 2.04 31.28
C LYS A 619 -23.78 2.97 30.16
N TYR A 620 -22.47 3.10 29.97
CA TYR A 620 -21.87 4.12 29.10
C TYR A 620 -21.18 3.53 27.85
N SER A 621 -21.04 4.35 26.82
CA SER A 621 -20.44 3.98 25.53
C SER A 621 -19.52 5.09 25.01
N LEU A 622 -18.38 4.71 24.43
CA LEU A 622 -17.47 5.62 23.73
C LEU A 622 -17.93 5.85 22.29
N HIS A 623 -18.02 7.11 21.87
CA HIS A 623 -18.36 7.52 20.51
C HIS A 623 -17.26 8.41 19.92
N VAL A 624 -16.70 8.01 18.78
CA VAL A 624 -15.63 8.72 18.05
C VAL A 624 -15.87 8.65 16.54
N ILE A 625 -15.35 9.62 15.78
CA ILE A 625 -15.26 9.51 14.31
C ILE A 625 -14.25 8.42 13.93
N HIS A 626 -13.09 8.44 14.62
CA HIS A 626 -11.95 7.56 14.43
C HIS A 626 -11.19 7.44 15.76
N PHE A 627 -10.59 6.28 16.02
CA PHE A 627 -9.65 6.13 17.11
C PHE A 627 -8.44 7.06 16.90
N ASN A 628 -8.00 7.71 17.98
CA ASN A 628 -7.06 8.83 17.94
C ASN A 628 -6.11 8.84 19.15
N ASP A 629 -5.18 9.78 19.15
CA ASP A 629 -4.08 9.90 20.11
C ASP A 629 -4.13 11.22 20.91
N LYS A 630 -5.31 11.84 20.97
CA LYS A 630 -5.58 13.14 21.61
C LYS A 630 -6.64 13.09 22.72
N ASN A 631 -7.12 11.89 23.05
CA ASN A 631 -8.27 11.66 23.92
C ASN A 631 -9.47 12.53 23.51
N ALA A 632 -9.88 12.44 22.25
CA ALA A 632 -11.03 13.19 21.74
C ALA A 632 -12.17 12.27 21.35
N GLY A 633 -13.37 12.56 21.84
CA GLY A 633 -14.56 11.72 21.71
C GLY A 633 -15.61 12.04 22.77
N ILE A 634 -16.76 11.36 22.66
CA ILE A 634 -17.90 11.49 23.59
C ILE A 634 -18.02 10.21 24.41
N ILE A 635 -18.31 10.33 25.70
CA ILE A 635 -18.88 9.23 26.49
C ILE A 635 -20.37 9.54 26.68
N ALA A 636 -21.25 8.59 26.30
CA ALA A 636 -22.70 8.75 26.36
C ALA A 636 -23.40 7.56 27.01
N GLU A 637 -24.51 7.82 27.70
CA GLU A 637 -25.45 6.81 28.19
C GLU A 637 -26.03 6.02 27.01
N LYS A 638 -26.01 4.68 27.09
CA LYS A 638 -26.40 3.81 25.97
C LYS A 638 -27.87 3.92 25.56
N ASP A 639 -28.73 4.36 26.47
CA ASP A 639 -30.17 4.57 26.25
C ASP A 639 -30.51 5.98 25.73
N PHE A 640 -29.54 6.89 25.62
CA PHE A 640 -29.77 8.23 25.03
C PHE A 640 -30.12 8.18 23.53
N ASN A 641 -29.72 7.10 22.83
CA ASN A 641 -30.10 6.80 21.45
C ASN A 641 -29.89 7.97 20.45
N LYS A 642 -28.79 8.72 20.60
CA LYS A 642 -28.33 9.74 19.64
C LYS A 642 -27.07 9.28 18.92
N SER A 643 -26.98 9.56 17.64
CA SER A 643 -25.73 9.40 16.88
C SER A 643 -24.71 10.47 17.27
N TYR A 644 -23.42 10.19 17.07
CA TYR A 644 -22.34 11.13 17.39
C TYR A 644 -22.53 12.53 16.76
N PRO A 645 -22.91 12.71 15.47
CA PRO A 645 -23.24 14.03 14.91
C PRO A 645 -24.40 14.75 15.58
N GLU A 646 -25.37 14.02 16.14
CA GLU A 646 -26.49 14.60 16.89
C GLU A 646 -26.07 15.10 18.26
N MET A 647 -25.22 14.36 18.96
CA MET A 647 -24.65 14.80 20.23
C MET A 647 -23.78 16.07 20.05
N LEU A 648 -23.00 16.14 18.96
CA LEU A 648 -22.32 17.38 18.58
C LEU A 648 -23.30 18.53 18.29
N ALA A 649 -24.40 18.29 17.58
CA ALA A 649 -25.40 19.34 17.31
C ALA A 649 -26.11 19.83 18.59
N ILE A 650 -26.37 18.92 19.54
CA ILE A 650 -26.96 19.24 20.85
C ILE A 650 -26.00 20.08 21.70
N GLU A 651 -24.71 19.72 21.76
CA GLU A 651 -23.69 20.49 22.49
C GLU A 651 -23.49 21.90 21.89
N LEU A 652 -23.47 21.99 20.57
CA LEU A 652 -23.41 23.27 19.88
C LEU A 652 -24.67 24.11 20.10
N ALA A 653 -25.83 23.49 20.30
CA ALA A 653 -27.03 24.23 20.66
C ALA A 653 -26.94 24.81 22.08
N ARG A 654 -26.37 24.04 23.04
CA ARG A 654 -26.20 24.40 24.46
C ARG A 654 -25.14 25.47 24.72
N SER A 655 -24.10 25.55 23.89
CA SER A 655 -22.95 26.43 24.10
C SER A 655 -23.08 27.80 23.42
N ASP A 656 -22.40 28.83 23.93
CA ASP A 656 -22.42 30.20 23.38
C ASP A 656 -21.67 30.39 22.03
N VAL A 657 -21.14 29.32 21.44
CA VAL A 657 -20.33 29.42 20.22
C VAL A 657 -21.13 29.97 19.04
N GLU A 658 -20.50 30.83 18.22
CA GLU A 658 -21.10 31.29 16.98
C GLU A 658 -21.23 30.12 15.99
N LEU A 659 -22.45 29.87 15.48
CA LEU A 659 -22.75 28.74 14.60
C LEU A 659 -22.31 28.99 13.13
N LYS A 660 -20.99 29.19 12.97
CA LYS A 660 -20.23 29.14 11.72
C LYS A 660 -19.27 27.95 11.76
N THR A 661 -19.06 27.29 10.61
CA THR A 661 -18.30 26.04 10.47
C THR A 661 -16.90 26.08 11.08
N GLU A 662 -16.18 27.20 10.94
CA GLU A 662 -14.81 27.39 11.43
C GLU A 662 -14.75 27.58 12.96
N SER A 663 -15.57 28.48 13.50
CA SER A 663 -15.72 28.70 14.95
C SER A 663 -16.12 27.42 15.67
N VAL A 664 -17.08 26.70 15.10
CA VAL A 664 -17.61 25.42 15.61
C VAL A 664 -16.56 24.31 15.55
N GLY A 665 -15.87 24.14 14.42
CA GLY A 665 -14.80 23.14 14.29
C GLY A 665 -13.64 23.39 15.26
N THR A 666 -13.31 24.66 15.49
CA THR A 666 -12.28 25.07 16.46
C THR A 666 -12.72 24.80 17.90
N TYR A 667 -13.97 25.15 18.24
CA TYR A 667 -14.56 24.89 19.55
C TYR A 667 -14.55 23.39 19.90
N LEU A 668 -15.17 22.54 19.05
CA LEU A 668 -15.27 21.09 19.29
C LEU A 668 -13.91 20.38 19.34
N PHE A 669 -12.89 20.93 18.67
CA PHE A 669 -11.52 20.45 18.80
C PHE A 669 -10.91 20.80 20.17
N ASN A 670 -11.06 22.06 20.60
CA ASN A 670 -10.47 22.55 21.85
C ASN A 670 -11.09 21.89 23.09
N THR A 671 -12.43 21.76 23.13
CA THR A 671 -13.15 21.06 24.21
C THR A 671 -13.00 19.53 24.16
N GLY A 672 -12.44 18.96 23.09
CA GLY A 672 -12.12 17.53 23.02
C GLY A 672 -13.24 16.64 22.55
N TYR A 673 -14.36 17.20 22.07
CA TYR A 673 -15.35 16.43 21.33
C TYR A 673 -14.77 15.80 20.06
N MET A 674 -13.86 16.48 19.35
CA MET A 674 -13.30 16.06 18.06
C MET A 674 -11.76 16.08 18.01
N ALA A 675 -11.14 15.10 17.34
CA ALA A 675 -9.67 15.01 17.21
C ALA A 675 -9.04 15.98 16.17
N LYS A 676 -9.88 16.61 15.32
CA LYS A 676 -9.52 17.55 14.25
C LYS A 676 -10.59 18.63 14.16
N SER A 677 -10.21 19.87 13.86
CA SER A 677 -11.17 20.98 13.66
C SER A 677 -11.86 20.98 12.29
N LYS A 678 -11.35 20.22 11.32
CA LYS A 678 -11.97 20.04 9.98
C LYS A 678 -12.64 18.66 9.89
N TYR A 679 -13.91 18.64 9.49
CA TYR A 679 -14.70 17.43 9.23
C TYR A 679 -15.82 17.75 8.22
N ALA A 680 -16.10 16.83 7.30
CA ALA A 680 -16.97 17.08 6.15
C ALA A 680 -18.42 17.45 6.54
N LYS A 681 -18.98 16.78 7.56
CA LYS A 681 -20.38 16.97 7.99
C LYS A 681 -20.60 18.14 8.97
N LEU A 682 -19.62 19.04 9.12
CA LEU A 682 -19.78 20.20 9.99
C LEU A 682 -20.89 21.15 9.52
N GLY A 683 -21.15 21.25 8.21
CA GLY A 683 -22.28 22.03 7.69
C GLY A 683 -23.62 21.53 8.22
N ASP A 684 -23.87 20.23 8.09
CA ASP A 684 -25.08 19.55 8.56
C ASP A 684 -25.27 19.70 10.08
N ILE A 685 -24.18 19.50 10.84
CA ILE A 685 -24.17 19.63 12.31
C ILE A 685 -24.47 21.09 12.72
N VAL A 686 -23.88 22.07 12.04
CA VAL A 686 -24.13 23.51 12.29
C VAL A 686 -25.56 23.90 11.96
N GLN A 687 -26.13 23.36 10.88
CA GLN A 687 -27.53 23.60 10.52
C GLN A 687 -28.48 23.01 11.57
N ARG A 688 -28.24 21.76 12.00
CA ARG A 688 -29.06 21.11 13.02
C ARG A 688 -28.96 21.77 14.40
N ALA A 689 -27.79 22.29 14.77
CA ALA A 689 -27.64 23.11 15.98
C ALA A 689 -28.47 24.41 15.92
N LYS A 690 -28.62 25.04 14.74
CA LYS A 690 -29.48 26.22 14.54
C LYS A 690 -30.98 25.91 14.55
N GLU A 691 -31.36 24.66 14.34
CA GLU A 691 -32.74 24.19 14.47
C GLU A 691 -33.07 23.96 15.94
N ILE A 692 -32.19 23.25 16.67
CA ILE A 692 -32.34 23.03 18.12
C ILE A 692 -32.40 24.37 18.89
N ARG A 693 -31.55 25.36 18.57
CA ARG A 693 -31.61 26.73 19.15
C ARG A 693 -32.84 27.58 18.73
N LYS A 694 -33.83 27.01 18.04
CA LYS A 694 -35.12 27.64 17.72
C LYS A 694 -36.31 26.87 18.30
N GLU A 695 -36.08 25.63 18.74
CA GLU A 695 -37.10 24.73 19.30
C GLU A 695 -37.12 24.76 20.83
N GLY A 696 -36.03 25.22 21.47
CA GLY A 696 -35.94 25.59 22.89
C GLY A 696 -35.66 27.08 23.07
#